data_AF-A0A8H6X6V8-F1
#
_entry.id   AF-A0A8H6X6V8-F1
#
_cell.length_a   1.000
_cell.length_b   1.000
_cell.length_c   1.000
_cell.angle_alpha   90.00
_cell.angle_beta   90.00
_cell.angle_gamma   90.00
#
_symmetry.space_group_name_H-M   'P 1'
#
loop_
_entity.id
_entity.type
_entity.pdbx_description
1 polymer ?
#
loop_
_entity_poly.entity_id
_entity_poly.type
_entity_poly.pdbx_seq_one_letter_code
_entity_poly.pdbx_strand_id
1 'polypeptide(L)'
;MLESSRSDDCVDPDPANTVADRISALLNSSGPGYVLQLCPNKQYILQSPIHFAAANQEISTQGYPTDDSRAMLIVNGPVANGTGHTTAVVGSCDDCSGITLRNVQINGARGNAPPTSGGANIEMGGGSANQTVQFVRSYDPRNWSCLHIAEGPLTCTNALVQNNDIGPCGVDTFQEWADGISMSCKDSIVRNNMINGATDGGIVVFGSPGTQVYNNTIWITNNTLLGGINIVDYLPWMGNFTNTVVRNNTIIGAYATSSDTDTDEMGSNAADVMIKIGIAIGPRTWFGDRYLANDSFGGVVMDNHLSGAFGYGIAVTSARNFTIENNVLFGNSSFIGATGANCSKIDHIPNPAPFLYDNTTSGVTFQTDFRPVADASSVNCIVPPANASGDYWPFGSDPGSSSSSDSSSHASSSAAGVASGVFLGIVALAILIWFIQKLVLKRVGTRETRLHFWAGLGCAWIFPFLLRKQRQALRAGPESYPTLTFAALVLNRELVLDRVADLVKKFVRTVAMSRGLSEAAATAAGGKIFTFGSYRLGVHGPGSDIDTLCVVPKHVSRDDFFEVFEPMLMEMDGVSEVSGVPDAYVPIIKAKISGIPLDLLMARLALSSIPEDLSLRDDTLLRNLDERCVRSLGGSRVTDEILRLVPDVQVFRDSLRCIKLWAQRRAIYSNVNGFLGGVAWAMLVARICQFYPNANAGAIVSRFFIIMYQWSWPQPVLLKQIEEGPLQVRVWNPKLYPADRSHRMPIITPAYPAMCSTHNVTASTQMIMTEEFKKAADIVDKVIVGKAVWSQLFAKHDFFHKYRYYLQVIASTGNADLQIKWAGTVESRIRQLVMKLEYVDSLTLAHPFIKGFEQTLYCLTDEEVRLVAQGEISDAVLKRKKEDIEGKESGGVVYSTTFYIGLQIEPKQVGDVGPRRLDISYPTQEFTKLVRVWEKFDESCMSIVVQHIKSSMLPDYVYDPGERPPKLVQKRAKGPSKLSNTSPDMPDTKRRRSSHPSDSPRPSENDVPMSLSPVVEVAGAFAPKDIRSPHLPFNENVAIAKGLSAQ
;
A
#
# COMPACT_ATOMS: atom_id res chain seq x y z
N MET A 1 -68.48 -20.97 3.37
CA MET A 1 -67.57 -21.27 4.49
C MET A 1 -66.40 -20.32 4.35
N LEU A 2 -66.33 -19.29 5.19
CA LEU A 2 -65.19 -18.40 5.34
C LEU A 2 -64.73 -18.54 6.78
N GLU A 3 -64.03 -19.64 7.06
CA GLU A 3 -63.43 -19.89 8.37
C GLU A 3 -61.95 -19.49 8.33
N SER A 4 -61.65 -18.39 9.03
CA SER A 4 -60.58 -18.35 10.03
C SER A 4 -59.31 -19.17 9.74
N SER A 5 -58.51 -18.79 8.75
CA SER A 5 -57.06 -18.95 8.87
C SER A 5 -56.51 -17.72 9.59
N ARG A 6 -56.12 -17.85 10.86
CA ARG A 6 -55.22 -16.87 11.49
C ARG A 6 -53.98 -16.82 10.62
N SER A 7 -53.67 -15.66 10.02
CA SER A 7 -52.35 -15.42 9.45
C SER A 7 -51.36 -15.42 10.61
N ASP A 8 -50.25 -16.14 10.48
CA ASP A 8 -49.23 -16.18 11.52
C ASP A 8 -48.72 -14.75 11.80
N ASP A 9 -48.81 -14.31 13.05
CA ASP A 9 -48.49 -12.95 13.53
C ASP A 9 -46.95 -12.66 13.53
N CYS A 10 -46.17 -13.38 12.73
CA CYS A 10 -44.72 -13.26 12.62
C CYS A 10 -44.23 -13.63 11.20
N VAL A 11 -43.08 -13.09 10.79
CA VAL A 11 -42.51 -13.30 9.45
C VAL A 11 -41.93 -14.71 9.34
N ASP A 12 -42.51 -15.59 8.53
CA ASP A 12 -41.95 -16.93 8.28
C ASP A 12 -40.54 -16.84 7.64
N PRO A 13 -39.52 -17.61 8.09
CA PRO A 13 -38.20 -17.60 7.47
C PRO A 13 -38.15 -18.13 6.03
N ASP A 14 -39.12 -18.94 5.59
CA ASP A 14 -39.10 -19.64 4.31
C ASP A 14 -39.87 -18.91 3.19
N PRO A 15 -39.36 -18.93 1.94
CA PRO A 15 -38.11 -19.53 1.51
C PRO A 15 -36.90 -18.64 1.85
N ALA A 16 -35.91 -19.26 2.51
CA ALA A 16 -34.75 -18.59 3.11
C ALA A 16 -33.95 -17.68 2.15
N ASN A 17 -33.89 -17.98 0.86
CA ASN A 17 -33.15 -17.20 -0.13
C ASN A 17 -33.75 -15.80 -0.42
N THR A 18 -34.94 -15.48 0.12
CA THR A 18 -35.63 -14.19 -0.05
C THR A 18 -35.95 -13.49 1.27
N VAL A 19 -35.56 -14.08 2.40
CA VAL A 19 -36.06 -13.66 3.72
C VAL A 19 -35.60 -12.25 4.09
N ALA A 20 -34.35 -11.89 3.78
CA ALA A 20 -33.80 -10.56 4.03
C ALA A 20 -34.50 -9.48 3.19
N ASP A 21 -34.78 -9.76 1.91
CA ASP A 21 -35.50 -8.84 1.02
C ASP A 21 -36.95 -8.62 1.49
N ARG A 22 -37.61 -9.68 1.96
CA ARG A 22 -38.98 -9.62 2.50
C ARG A 22 -39.07 -8.82 3.79
N ILE A 23 -38.15 -9.05 4.74
CA ILE A 23 -38.05 -8.26 5.98
C ILE A 23 -37.79 -6.79 5.65
N SER A 24 -36.85 -6.53 4.73
CA SER A 24 -36.54 -5.16 4.29
C SER A 24 -37.73 -4.50 3.58
N ALA A 25 -38.51 -5.23 2.78
CA ALA A 25 -39.71 -4.70 2.14
C ALA A 25 -40.79 -4.31 3.16
N LEU A 26 -40.97 -5.09 4.24
CA LEU A 26 -41.91 -4.77 5.32
C LEU A 26 -41.50 -3.49 6.07
N LEU A 27 -40.22 -3.36 6.44
CA LEU A 27 -39.69 -2.16 7.11
C LEU A 27 -39.83 -0.91 6.22
N ASN A 28 -39.46 -1.02 4.94
CA ASN A 28 -39.55 0.12 3.99
C ASN A 28 -41.00 0.56 3.68
N SER A 29 -41.99 -0.35 3.74
CA SER A 29 -43.37 -0.04 3.35
C SER A 29 -44.30 0.35 4.51
N SER A 30 -43.94 0.02 5.76
CA SER A 30 -44.85 0.17 6.91
C SER A 30 -44.70 1.51 7.65
N GLY A 31 -43.61 2.24 7.43
CA GLY A 31 -43.40 3.58 8.02
C GLY A 31 -43.02 3.58 9.52
N PRO A 32 -43.07 4.77 10.17
CA PRO A 32 -42.67 4.94 11.57
C PRO A 32 -43.50 4.13 12.56
N GLY A 33 -42.88 3.64 13.63
CA GLY A 33 -43.56 2.91 14.71
C GLY A 33 -43.94 1.46 14.38
N TYR A 34 -43.61 0.96 13.19
CA TYR A 34 -43.91 -0.41 12.78
C TYR A 34 -43.07 -1.43 13.56
N VAL A 35 -43.72 -2.50 14.05
CA VAL A 35 -43.10 -3.60 14.78
C VAL A 35 -43.04 -4.85 13.88
N LEU A 36 -41.82 -5.22 13.48
CA LEU A 36 -41.57 -6.44 12.73
C LEU A 36 -41.31 -7.60 13.70
N GLN A 37 -42.24 -8.55 13.71
CA GLN A 37 -42.19 -9.75 14.56
C GLN A 37 -41.55 -10.94 13.81
N LEU A 38 -40.52 -11.52 14.40
CA LEU A 38 -39.87 -12.76 13.99
C LEU A 38 -40.45 -13.93 14.79
N CYS A 39 -40.56 -15.10 14.18
CA CYS A 39 -41.14 -16.27 14.82
C CYS A 39 -40.16 -16.93 15.81
N PRO A 40 -40.60 -17.33 17.01
CA PRO A 40 -39.73 -17.96 18.00
C PRO A 40 -39.22 -19.32 17.52
N ASN A 41 -38.02 -19.71 17.97
CA ASN A 41 -37.31 -20.92 17.57
C ASN A 41 -37.03 -21.05 16.05
N LYS A 42 -37.09 -19.95 15.28
CA LYS A 42 -36.75 -19.93 13.85
C LYS A 42 -35.39 -19.29 13.57
N GLN A 43 -34.77 -19.73 12.48
CA GLN A 43 -33.50 -19.21 11.96
C GLN A 43 -33.73 -18.49 10.63
N TYR A 44 -33.16 -17.30 10.50
CA TYR A 44 -33.30 -16.40 9.35
C TYR A 44 -31.94 -16.27 8.67
N ILE A 45 -31.77 -16.97 7.56
CA ILE A 45 -30.49 -17.06 6.83
C ILE A 45 -30.35 -15.83 5.93
N LEU A 46 -29.66 -14.80 6.41
CA LEU A 46 -29.58 -13.50 5.76
C LEU A 46 -28.54 -13.49 4.64
N GLN A 47 -28.99 -13.30 3.39
CA GLN A 47 -28.10 -13.09 2.24
C GLN A 47 -27.61 -11.64 2.12
N SER A 48 -28.34 -10.69 2.72
CA SER A 48 -28.08 -9.25 2.78
C SER A 48 -28.44 -8.71 4.18
N PRO A 49 -27.91 -7.54 4.61
CA PRO A 49 -28.26 -6.93 5.88
C PRO A 49 -29.74 -6.50 5.93
N ILE A 50 -30.35 -6.53 7.11
CA ILE A 50 -31.66 -5.93 7.36
C ILE A 50 -31.45 -4.47 7.75
N HIS A 51 -32.10 -3.55 7.02
CA HIS A 51 -32.06 -2.12 7.32
C HIS A 51 -33.36 -1.66 7.98
N PHE A 52 -33.26 -0.96 9.11
CA PHE A 52 -34.34 -0.08 9.58
C PHE A 52 -34.55 1.06 8.57
N ALA A 53 -35.80 1.52 8.44
CA ALA A 53 -36.21 2.45 7.38
C ALA A 53 -36.91 3.71 7.87
N ALA A 54 -37.41 3.74 9.11
CA ALA A 54 -38.16 4.87 9.66
C ALA A 54 -38.10 4.94 11.20
N ALA A 55 -38.45 6.09 11.75
CA ALA A 55 -38.37 6.36 13.18
C ALA A 55 -39.26 5.42 14.03
N ASN A 56 -38.82 5.10 15.24
CA ASN A 56 -39.53 4.26 16.22
C ASN A 56 -39.89 2.84 15.72
N GLN A 57 -39.31 2.37 14.61
CA GLN A 57 -39.47 1.00 14.16
C GLN A 57 -38.83 -0.01 15.11
N GLU A 58 -39.37 -1.23 15.15
CA GLU A 58 -38.89 -2.30 16.00
C GLU A 58 -38.66 -3.59 15.21
N ILE A 59 -37.58 -4.30 15.51
CA ILE A 59 -37.37 -5.71 15.12
C ILE A 59 -37.30 -6.53 16.40
N SER A 60 -38.18 -7.51 16.55
CA SER A 60 -38.22 -8.38 17.74
C SER A 60 -38.75 -9.78 17.47
N THR A 61 -38.55 -10.70 18.42
CA THR A 61 -39.19 -12.02 18.39
C THR A 61 -40.57 -11.96 19.04
N GLN A 62 -41.56 -12.59 18.40
CA GLN A 62 -42.92 -12.71 18.87
C GLN A 62 -42.97 -13.30 20.29
N GLY A 63 -43.69 -12.61 21.19
CA GLY A 63 -43.78 -12.98 22.61
C GLY A 63 -42.62 -12.49 23.48
N TYR A 64 -41.62 -11.81 22.92
CA TYR A 64 -40.47 -11.25 23.64
C TYR A 64 -39.71 -12.25 24.55
N PRO A 65 -39.37 -13.47 24.07
CA PRO A 65 -38.56 -14.40 24.84
C PRO A 65 -37.19 -13.79 25.22
N THR A 66 -36.67 -14.19 26.38
CA THR A 66 -35.34 -13.80 26.87
C THR A 66 -34.36 -14.96 26.90
N ASP A 67 -34.82 -16.17 26.60
CA ASP A 67 -34.04 -17.40 26.50
C ASP A 67 -33.64 -17.72 25.05
N ASP A 68 -33.19 -18.94 24.77
CA ASP A 68 -32.75 -19.37 23.45
C ASP A 68 -33.90 -19.62 22.45
N SER A 69 -35.17 -19.40 22.84
CA SER A 69 -36.32 -19.41 21.91
C SER A 69 -36.46 -18.12 21.10
N ARG A 70 -35.65 -17.08 21.40
CA ARG A 70 -35.44 -15.89 20.55
C ARG A 70 -35.12 -16.30 19.11
N ALA A 71 -35.75 -15.65 18.13
CA ALA A 71 -35.45 -15.84 16.71
C ALA A 71 -33.98 -15.52 16.41
N MET A 72 -33.34 -16.32 15.55
CA MET A 72 -31.92 -16.18 15.24
C MET A 72 -31.69 -15.66 13.82
N LEU A 73 -31.09 -14.48 13.70
CA LEU A 73 -30.56 -13.95 12.45
C LEU A 73 -29.16 -14.52 12.22
N ILE A 74 -28.92 -15.12 11.05
CA ILE A 74 -27.64 -15.73 10.69
C ILE A 74 -27.08 -15.02 9.47
N VAL A 75 -25.93 -14.36 9.62
CA VAL A 75 -25.24 -13.71 8.50
C VAL A 75 -24.69 -14.81 7.58
N ASN A 76 -25.25 -14.92 6.37
CA ASN A 76 -24.87 -15.96 5.41
C ASN A 76 -24.76 -15.43 3.96
N GLY A 77 -24.56 -14.12 3.80
CA GLY A 77 -24.33 -13.52 2.49
C GLY A 77 -22.93 -13.82 1.95
N PRO A 78 -22.70 -13.53 0.66
CA PRO A 78 -21.45 -13.84 -0.02
C PRO A 78 -20.27 -13.08 0.56
N VAL A 79 -19.12 -13.77 0.58
CA VAL A 79 -17.80 -13.21 0.91
C VAL A 79 -16.86 -13.53 -0.25
N ALA A 80 -16.15 -12.52 -0.76
CA ALA A 80 -15.21 -12.64 -1.85
C ALA A 80 -13.95 -11.81 -1.56
N ASN A 81 -12.76 -12.40 -1.72
CA ASN A 81 -11.48 -11.71 -1.52
C ASN A 81 -11.31 -11.00 -0.16
N GLY A 82 -11.97 -11.50 0.90
CA GLY A 82 -11.91 -10.93 2.25
C GLY A 82 -12.86 -9.75 2.49
N THR A 83 -13.75 -9.42 1.57
CA THR A 83 -14.84 -8.44 1.74
C THR A 83 -16.20 -9.12 1.54
N GLY A 84 -17.25 -8.68 2.23
CA GLY A 84 -18.58 -9.26 2.05
C GLY A 84 -19.61 -8.94 3.13
N HIS A 85 -20.70 -9.71 3.12
CA HIS A 85 -21.77 -9.57 4.11
C HIS A 85 -21.26 -9.97 5.51
N THR A 86 -21.39 -9.03 6.45
CA THR A 86 -20.84 -9.05 7.81
C THR A 86 -21.88 -8.66 8.87
N THR A 87 -22.74 -7.70 8.55
CA THR A 87 -23.74 -7.11 9.47
C THR A 87 -25.14 -7.68 9.26
N ALA A 88 -25.77 -8.19 10.32
CA ALA A 88 -27.15 -8.69 10.26
C ALA A 88 -28.20 -7.55 10.26
N VAL A 89 -27.99 -6.51 11.08
CA VAL A 89 -28.95 -5.42 11.30
C VAL A 89 -28.24 -4.06 11.24
N VAL A 90 -28.81 -3.12 10.48
CA VAL A 90 -28.31 -1.76 10.28
C VAL A 90 -29.39 -0.75 10.68
N GLY A 91 -29.06 0.10 11.66
CA GLY A 91 -29.90 1.19 12.17
C GLY A 91 -29.42 2.60 11.83
N SER A 92 -28.35 2.74 11.03
CA SER A 92 -27.67 4.02 10.78
C SER A 92 -28.34 4.95 9.75
N CYS A 93 -29.67 4.86 9.56
CA CYS A 93 -30.39 5.71 8.60
C CYS A 93 -30.71 7.11 9.18
N ASP A 94 -30.90 8.10 8.30
CA ASP A 94 -31.09 9.51 8.71
C ASP A 94 -32.35 9.72 9.58
N ASP A 95 -33.44 9.01 9.29
CA ASP A 95 -34.71 9.06 10.06
C ASP A 95 -34.88 7.87 11.02
N CYS A 96 -33.79 7.19 11.41
CA CYS A 96 -33.84 6.03 12.32
C CYS A 96 -33.87 6.42 13.82
N SER A 97 -34.47 7.55 14.18
CA SER A 97 -34.56 7.93 15.60
C SER A 97 -35.56 7.06 16.35
N GLY A 98 -35.23 6.62 17.57
CA GLY A 98 -36.12 5.82 18.43
C GLY A 98 -36.25 4.33 18.04
N ILE A 99 -35.51 3.84 17.05
CA ILE A 99 -35.60 2.43 16.63
C ILE A 99 -35.15 1.46 17.73
N THR A 100 -35.74 0.27 17.75
CA THR A 100 -35.47 -0.77 18.76
C THR A 100 -35.17 -2.12 18.14
N LEU A 101 -33.99 -2.67 18.43
CA LEU A 101 -33.67 -4.08 18.19
C LEU A 101 -33.77 -4.82 19.53
N ARG A 102 -34.69 -5.78 19.66
CA ARG A 102 -34.86 -6.48 20.94
C ARG A 102 -35.25 -7.94 20.86
N ASN A 103 -34.85 -8.72 21.87
CA ASN A 103 -35.27 -10.11 22.04
C ASN A 103 -34.98 -10.99 20.80
N VAL A 104 -33.79 -10.88 20.23
CA VAL A 104 -33.33 -11.68 19.06
C VAL A 104 -31.94 -12.27 19.33
N GLN A 105 -31.55 -13.26 18.55
CA GLN A 105 -30.18 -13.78 18.50
C GLN A 105 -29.55 -13.41 17.14
N ILE A 106 -28.25 -13.13 17.13
CA ILE A 106 -27.48 -12.76 15.96
C ILE A 106 -26.19 -13.56 15.95
N ASN A 107 -26.03 -14.36 14.90
CA ASN A 107 -24.84 -15.17 14.65
C ASN A 107 -24.15 -14.65 13.38
N GLY A 108 -22.93 -14.15 13.52
CA GLY A 108 -22.14 -13.71 12.37
C GLY A 108 -21.69 -14.88 11.47
N ALA A 109 -21.64 -16.10 12.00
CA ALA A 109 -21.22 -17.31 11.29
C ALA A 109 -19.85 -17.14 10.60
N ARG A 110 -18.86 -16.66 11.37
CA ARG A 110 -17.44 -16.65 11.00
C ARG A 110 -16.82 -18.01 11.24
N GLY A 111 -17.05 -18.60 12.41
CA GLY A 111 -16.33 -19.77 12.89
C GLY A 111 -14.81 -19.60 12.79
N ASN A 112 -14.13 -20.61 12.25
CA ASN A 112 -12.67 -20.59 12.07
C ASN A 112 -12.21 -19.89 10.77
N ALA A 113 -13.02 -19.02 10.18
CA ALA A 113 -12.63 -18.19 9.04
C ALA A 113 -11.88 -16.92 9.52
N PRO A 114 -10.93 -16.39 8.73
CA PRO A 114 -10.31 -15.11 9.04
C PRO A 114 -11.34 -13.97 8.97
N PRO A 115 -11.10 -12.83 9.63
CA PRO A 115 -11.99 -11.67 9.57
C PRO A 115 -12.30 -11.23 8.13
N THR A 116 -13.57 -10.95 7.88
CA THR A 116 -14.10 -10.38 6.63
C THR A 116 -14.31 -8.90 6.81
N SER A 117 -13.70 -8.08 5.95
CA SER A 117 -13.87 -6.63 5.96
C SER A 117 -15.33 -6.23 5.68
N GLY A 118 -15.87 -5.37 6.55
CA GLY A 118 -17.26 -4.93 6.62
C GLY A 118 -17.60 -4.34 8.00
N GLY A 119 -18.87 -4.38 8.42
CA GLY A 119 -19.31 -3.86 9.72
C GLY A 119 -19.28 -4.89 10.86
N ALA A 120 -19.70 -4.45 12.04
CA ALA A 120 -20.07 -5.30 13.17
C ALA A 120 -21.28 -6.19 12.85
N ASN A 121 -21.58 -7.19 13.69
CA ASN A 121 -22.83 -7.97 13.59
C ASN A 121 -24.09 -7.08 13.62
N ILE A 122 -24.04 -6.01 14.41
CA ILE A 122 -25.10 -5.02 14.61
C ILE A 122 -24.47 -3.63 14.47
N GLU A 123 -24.94 -2.81 13.53
CA GLU A 123 -24.47 -1.44 13.27
C GLU A 123 -25.61 -0.44 13.53
N MET A 124 -25.58 0.25 14.66
CA MET A 124 -26.63 1.17 15.10
C MET A 124 -26.05 2.58 15.33
N GLY A 125 -26.89 3.56 15.65
CA GLY A 125 -26.51 4.97 15.83
C GLY A 125 -26.54 5.76 14.51
N GLY A 126 -25.42 6.40 14.15
CA GLY A 126 -25.31 7.18 12.92
C GLY A 126 -25.91 8.59 13.05
N GLY A 127 -26.72 9.02 12.09
CA GLY A 127 -27.28 10.38 12.05
C GLY A 127 -28.39 10.68 13.07
N SER A 128 -28.78 9.72 13.91
CA SER A 128 -30.06 9.70 14.64
C SER A 128 -29.91 9.43 16.15
N ALA A 129 -31.02 9.53 16.90
CA ALA A 129 -31.02 9.53 18.37
C ALA A 129 -31.94 8.46 18.99
N ASN A 130 -31.82 8.22 20.30
CA ASN A 130 -32.75 7.40 21.09
C ASN A 130 -32.85 5.92 20.68
N GLN A 131 -31.85 5.36 20.00
CA GLN A 131 -31.87 3.97 19.55
C GLN A 131 -31.66 2.98 20.70
N THR A 132 -32.35 1.83 20.67
CA THR A 132 -32.27 0.81 21.72
C THR A 132 -31.85 -0.56 21.18
N VAL A 133 -30.91 -1.22 21.88
CA VAL A 133 -30.52 -2.62 21.68
C VAL A 133 -30.63 -3.35 23.02
N GLN A 134 -31.60 -4.27 23.14
CA GLN A 134 -31.85 -4.94 24.43
C GLN A 134 -32.31 -6.40 24.35
N PHE A 135 -31.90 -7.24 25.31
CA PHE A 135 -32.20 -8.69 25.30
C PHE A 135 -31.74 -9.39 24.01
N VAL A 136 -30.73 -8.83 23.33
CA VAL A 136 -30.13 -9.39 22.12
C VAL A 136 -28.97 -10.30 22.51
N ARG A 137 -28.89 -11.47 21.88
CA ARG A 137 -27.69 -12.32 21.90
C ARG A 137 -26.89 -12.05 20.63
N SER A 138 -25.61 -11.66 20.70
CA SER A 138 -24.76 -11.43 19.50
C SER A 138 -23.41 -12.11 19.65
N TYR A 139 -23.02 -12.96 18.69
CA TYR A 139 -21.79 -13.75 18.77
C TYR A 139 -21.22 -14.12 17.39
N ASP A 140 -19.99 -14.65 17.40
CA ASP A 140 -19.24 -15.13 16.22
C ASP A 140 -19.18 -14.12 15.04
N PRO A 141 -18.77 -12.86 15.29
CA PRO A 141 -18.83 -11.82 14.28
C PRO A 141 -17.83 -12.07 13.16
N ARG A 142 -18.25 -11.82 11.91
CA ARG A 142 -17.37 -11.90 10.73
C ARG A 142 -16.27 -10.86 10.73
N ASN A 143 -16.44 -9.74 11.44
CA ASN A 143 -15.44 -8.69 11.54
C ASN A 143 -15.22 -8.26 13.00
N TRP A 144 -14.87 -6.99 13.20
CA TRP A 144 -14.25 -6.41 14.38
C TRP A 144 -15.13 -6.22 15.62
N SER A 145 -16.46 -6.41 15.56
CA SER A 145 -17.33 -6.22 16.73
C SER A 145 -18.64 -7.02 16.66
N CYS A 146 -19.12 -7.45 17.83
CA CYS A 146 -20.46 -8.04 18.01
C CYS A 146 -21.59 -7.00 18.05
N LEU A 147 -21.31 -5.75 18.42
CA LEU A 147 -22.28 -4.65 18.50
C LEU A 147 -21.57 -3.30 18.45
N HIS A 148 -21.88 -2.48 17.44
CA HIS A 148 -21.37 -1.11 17.33
C HIS A 148 -22.50 -0.08 17.34
N ILE A 149 -22.35 0.95 18.18
CA ILE A 149 -23.19 2.16 18.19
C ILE A 149 -22.35 3.35 17.72
N ALA A 150 -22.43 3.64 16.42
CA ALA A 150 -21.64 4.65 15.74
C ALA A 150 -22.08 6.08 16.08
N GLU A 151 -21.11 7.00 16.14
CA GLU A 151 -21.30 8.44 16.34
C GLU A 151 -21.94 9.15 15.13
N GLY A 152 -21.85 8.54 13.94
CA GLY A 152 -22.29 9.12 12.68
C GLY A 152 -21.52 10.42 12.34
N PRO A 153 -22.19 11.48 11.88
CA PRO A 153 -21.60 12.81 11.73
C PRO A 153 -21.28 13.53 13.06
N LEU A 154 -20.95 12.80 14.14
CA LEU A 154 -20.89 13.26 15.54
C LEU A 154 -22.24 13.77 16.08
N THR A 155 -23.35 13.25 15.55
CA THR A 155 -24.71 13.66 15.92
C THR A 155 -25.49 12.62 16.70
N CYS A 156 -25.04 11.35 16.74
CA CYS A 156 -25.72 10.31 17.51
C CYS A 156 -25.77 10.67 19.01
N THR A 157 -26.93 10.48 19.64
CA THR A 157 -27.12 10.77 21.06
C THR A 157 -28.16 9.85 21.73
N ASN A 158 -27.99 9.59 23.03
CA ASN A 158 -28.97 8.89 23.88
C ASN A 158 -29.33 7.46 23.40
N ALA A 159 -28.33 6.69 22.95
CA ALA A 159 -28.53 5.27 22.66
C ALA A 159 -28.57 4.44 23.96
N LEU A 160 -29.34 3.35 23.98
CA LEU A 160 -29.50 2.45 25.12
C LEU A 160 -29.14 1.01 24.74
N VAL A 161 -28.04 0.51 25.31
CA VAL A 161 -27.57 -0.88 25.16
C VAL A 161 -27.71 -1.59 26.50
N GLN A 162 -28.72 -2.46 26.65
CA GLN A 162 -28.98 -3.10 27.95
C GLN A 162 -29.42 -4.56 27.94
N ASN A 163 -29.05 -5.31 28.98
CA ASN A 163 -29.48 -6.69 29.20
C ASN A 163 -29.17 -7.64 28.00
N ASN A 164 -28.06 -7.43 27.30
CA ASN A 164 -27.66 -8.23 26.13
C ASN A 164 -26.67 -9.35 26.51
N ASP A 165 -26.70 -10.45 25.76
CA ASP A 165 -25.79 -11.59 25.86
C ASP A 165 -24.75 -11.53 24.73
N ILE A 166 -23.56 -11.03 25.01
CA ILE A 166 -22.54 -10.76 23.98
C ILE A 166 -21.42 -11.80 24.05
N GLY A 167 -21.13 -12.41 22.90
CA GLY A 167 -19.96 -13.24 22.67
C GLY A 167 -20.17 -14.76 22.69
N PRO A 168 -19.12 -15.52 22.31
CA PRO A 168 -17.75 -15.06 22.04
C PRO A 168 -17.63 -14.16 20.80
N CYS A 169 -16.70 -13.20 20.85
CA CYS A 169 -16.45 -12.22 19.79
C CYS A 169 -14.97 -12.29 19.40
N GLY A 170 -14.70 -12.83 18.20
CA GLY A 170 -13.34 -13.03 17.72
C GLY A 170 -12.65 -14.24 18.35
N VAL A 171 -11.33 -14.34 18.11
CA VAL A 171 -10.41 -15.30 18.73
C VAL A 171 -9.17 -14.54 19.22
N ASP A 172 -8.37 -15.11 20.10
CA ASP A 172 -7.16 -14.47 20.63
C ASP A 172 -5.93 -14.56 19.73
N THR A 173 -6.03 -15.29 18.61
CA THR A 173 -5.08 -15.25 17.49
C THR A 173 -4.79 -13.81 17.07
N PHE A 174 -3.52 -13.51 16.79
CA PHE A 174 -3.06 -12.17 16.44
C PHE A 174 -3.78 -11.56 15.22
N GLN A 175 -4.34 -10.36 15.37
CA GLN A 175 -5.16 -9.64 14.38
C GLN A 175 -6.50 -10.31 14.01
N GLU A 176 -6.97 -11.26 14.80
CA GLU A 176 -8.25 -11.94 14.60
C GLU A 176 -9.31 -11.60 15.66
N TRP A 177 -9.00 -10.59 16.47
CA TRP A 177 -9.80 -10.14 17.60
C TRP A 177 -11.09 -9.43 17.20
N ALA A 178 -12.06 -9.38 18.12
CA ALA A 178 -13.23 -8.53 17.99
C ALA A 178 -13.74 -8.03 19.35
N ASP A 179 -14.37 -6.87 19.32
CA ASP A 179 -15.06 -6.26 20.44
C ASP A 179 -16.36 -7.00 20.80
N GLY A 180 -16.70 -6.96 22.09
CA GLY A 180 -18.06 -7.23 22.56
C GLY A 180 -19.02 -6.08 22.19
N ILE A 181 -18.81 -4.92 22.80
CA ILE A 181 -19.64 -3.71 22.59
C ILE A 181 -18.73 -2.52 22.28
N SER A 182 -18.96 -1.88 21.15
CA SER A 182 -18.23 -0.70 20.66
C SER A 182 -19.17 0.52 20.72
N MET A 183 -18.88 1.52 21.57
CA MET A 183 -19.75 2.66 21.85
C MET A 183 -19.08 4.00 21.53
N SER A 184 -19.57 4.68 20.49
CA SER A 184 -19.07 5.98 20.01
C SER A 184 -20.14 7.09 20.08
N CYS A 185 -21.42 6.73 20.02
CA CYS A 185 -22.57 7.61 20.23
C CYS A 185 -22.56 8.25 21.63
N LYS A 186 -22.71 9.58 21.73
CA LYS A 186 -22.61 10.33 23.00
C LYS A 186 -23.88 10.27 23.86
N ASP A 187 -23.79 10.76 25.09
CA ASP A 187 -24.90 10.89 26.05
C ASP A 187 -25.71 9.58 26.22
N SER A 188 -25.06 8.43 26.07
CA SER A 188 -25.67 7.10 25.91
C SER A 188 -25.56 6.24 27.17
N ILE A 189 -26.19 5.06 27.18
CA ILE A 189 -26.18 4.13 28.32
C ILE A 189 -25.81 2.71 27.85
N VAL A 190 -24.81 2.11 28.49
CA VAL A 190 -24.42 0.69 28.32
C VAL A 190 -24.53 0.00 29.68
N ARG A 191 -25.54 -0.84 29.91
CA ARG A 191 -25.77 -1.42 31.24
C ARG A 191 -26.29 -2.85 31.30
N ASN A 192 -26.00 -3.55 32.39
CA ASN A 192 -26.52 -4.90 32.67
C ASN A 192 -26.22 -5.92 31.55
N ASN A 193 -25.23 -5.68 30.70
CA ASN A 193 -24.88 -6.61 29.62
C ASN A 193 -23.94 -7.70 30.16
N MET A 194 -24.07 -8.90 29.62
CA MET A 194 -23.23 -10.06 29.92
C MET A 194 -22.29 -10.29 28.73
N ILE A 195 -21.00 -10.01 28.86
CA ILE A 195 -20.00 -10.14 27.79
C ILE A 195 -19.05 -11.30 28.12
N ASN A 196 -19.08 -12.38 27.33
CA ASN A 196 -18.22 -13.56 27.51
C ASN A 196 -17.32 -13.78 26.30
N GLY A 197 -16.01 -13.83 26.49
CA GLY A 197 -15.08 -14.27 25.45
C GLY A 197 -15.03 -13.38 24.21
N ALA A 198 -15.23 -12.06 24.40
CA ALA A 198 -14.64 -11.08 23.49
C ALA A 198 -13.11 -11.16 23.58
N THR A 199 -12.39 -10.69 22.55
CA THR A 199 -10.93 -10.83 22.51
C THR A 199 -10.17 -9.53 22.24
N ASP A 200 -10.82 -8.48 21.73
CA ASP A 200 -10.23 -7.13 21.62
C ASP A 200 -10.59 -6.31 22.88
N GLY A 201 -11.70 -5.56 22.87
CA GLY A 201 -12.32 -5.03 24.09
C GLY A 201 -13.63 -5.74 24.48
N GLY A 202 -13.85 -5.97 25.77
CA GLY A 202 -15.17 -6.39 26.28
C GLY A 202 -16.22 -5.28 26.04
N ILE A 203 -15.88 -4.06 26.45
CA ILE A 203 -16.56 -2.82 26.06
C ILE A 203 -15.50 -1.79 25.65
N VAL A 204 -15.61 -1.21 24.45
CA VAL A 204 -14.75 -0.12 23.98
C VAL A 204 -15.54 1.17 23.88
N VAL A 205 -15.05 2.22 24.52
CA VAL A 205 -15.65 3.55 24.49
C VAL A 205 -14.81 4.46 23.60
N PHE A 206 -15.30 4.73 22.40
CA PHE A 206 -14.65 5.56 21.40
C PHE A 206 -14.88 7.04 21.70
N GLY A 207 -14.30 7.55 22.78
CA GLY A 207 -14.37 8.98 23.14
C GLY A 207 -15.80 9.50 23.32
N SER A 208 -16.73 8.73 23.89
CA SER A 208 -18.16 9.08 23.90
C SER A 208 -18.55 9.95 25.12
N PRO A 209 -18.62 11.30 25.02
CA PRO A 209 -18.89 12.18 26.16
C PRO A 209 -20.31 11.97 26.73
N GLY A 210 -20.46 12.19 28.04
CA GLY A 210 -21.74 12.03 28.75
C GLY A 210 -22.20 10.58 29.00
N THR A 211 -21.63 9.60 28.29
CA THR A 211 -22.08 8.21 28.30
C THR A 211 -21.83 7.47 29.62
N GLN A 212 -22.79 6.66 30.03
CA GLN A 212 -22.80 5.91 31.29
C GLN A 212 -22.64 4.41 31.02
N VAL A 213 -21.55 3.81 31.48
CA VAL A 213 -21.25 2.37 31.35
C VAL A 213 -21.28 1.72 32.73
N TYR A 214 -22.33 0.96 33.07
CA TYR A 214 -22.48 0.43 34.43
C TYR A 214 -23.21 -0.91 34.59
N ASN A 215 -22.92 -1.64 35.66
CA ASN A 215 -23.49 -2.95 35.98
C ASN A 215 -23.29 -4.02 34.88
N ASN A 216 -22.32 -3.85 33.97
CA ASN A 216 -22.00 -4.88 32.98
C ASN A 216 -21.08 -5.94 33.61
N THR A 217 -21.23 -7.20 33.20
CA THR A 217 -20.34 -8.30 33.61
C THR A 217 -19.53 -8.76 32.41
N ILE A 218 -18.21 -8.70 32.50
CA ILE A 218 -17.28 -9.08 31.44
C ILE A 218 -16.43 -10.24 31.96
N TRP A 219 -16.35 -11.35 31.24
CA TRP A 219 -15.50 -12.47 31.64
C TRP A 219 -14.94 -13.24 30.45
N ILE A 220 -13.89 -14.01 30.72
CA ILE A 220 -13.26 -14.92 29.76
C ILE A 220 -13.22 -16.36 30.28
N THR A 221 -13.17 -17.29 29.34
CA THR A 221 -13.08 -18.74 29.62
C THR A 221 -12.04 -19.41 28.73
N ASN A 222 -12.12 -19.15 27.42
CA ASN A 222 -11.37 -19.91 26.40
C ASN A 222 -10.42 -19.06 25.54
N ASN A 223 -10.53 -17.73 25.57
CA ASN A 223 -9.70 -16.81 24.79
C ASN A 223 -9.11 -15.73 25.71
N THR A 224 -7.86 -15.32 25.46
CA THR A 224 -7.27 -14.11 26.06
C THR A 224 -7.98 -12.86 25.54
N LEU A 225 -8.30 -11.93 26.45
CA LEU A 225 -8.90 -10.63 26.13
C LEU A 225 -7.85 -9.52 26.32
N LEU A 226 -7.69 -8.64 25.33
CA LEU A 226 -6.75 -7.52 25.46
C LEU A 226 -7.21 -6.52 26.53
N GLY A 227 -8.52 -6.26 26.63
CA GLY A 227 -9.06 -5.22 27.51
C GLY A 227 -10.47 -5.50 28.00
N GLY A 228 -10.72 -5.43 29.31
CA GLY A 228 -12.07 -5.53 29.86
C GLY A 228 -12.93 -4.35 29.42
N ILE A 229 -12.59 -3.14 29.89
CA ILE A 229 -13.18 -1.88 29.42
C ILE A 229 -12.09 -0.93 28.92
N ASN A 230 -12.23 -0.45 27.68
CA ASN A 230 -11.25 0.40 27.03
C ASN A 230 -11.74 1.85 26.91
N ILE A 231 -10.94 2.78 27.42
CA ILE A 231 -11.13 4.24 27.39
C ILE A 231 -9.88 4.87 26.75
N VAL A 232 -9.50 4.32 25.59
CA VAL A 232 -8.16 4.49 24.99
C VAL A 232 -8.18 5.22 23.65
N ASP A 233 -9.33 5.31 22.99
CA ASP A 233 -9.41 5.84 21.64
C ASP A 233 -9.43 7.38 21.61
N TYR A 234 -8.46 7.95 20.90
CA TYR A 234 -8.42 9.38 20.64
C TYR A 234 -9.43 9.81 19.56
N LEU A 235 -9.78 8.95 18.61
CA LEU A 235 -10.79 9.23 17.60
C LEU A 235 -12.10 8.49 17.95
N PRO A 236 -13.27 9.02 17.55
CA PRO A 236 -13.48 10.19 16.70
C PRO A 236 -13.55 11.53 17.48
N TRP A 237 -13.76 11.52 18.80
CA TRP A 237 -14.02 12.73 19.61
C TRP A 237 -12.77 13.43 20.18
N MET A 238 -11.60 13.25 19.57
CA MET A 238 -10.33 13.88 19.96
C MET A 238 -9.95 13.67 21.44
N GLY A 239 -10.16 12.45 21.95
CA GLY A 239 -9.87 12.04 23.32
C GLY A 239 -10.87 12.56 24.37
N ASN A 240 -11.99 13.15 23.97
CA ASN A 240 -12.97 13.73 24.90
C ASN A 240 -13.85 12.66 25.56
N PHE A 241 -13.63 12.41 26.85
CA PHE A 241 -14.45 11.58 27.72
C PHE A 241 -15.18 12.41 28.79
N THR A 242 -15.38 13.72 28.55
CA THR A 242 -16.03 14.61 29.53
C THR A 242 -17.43 14.09 29.89
N ASN A 243 -17.68 13.92 31.19
CA ASN A 243 -18.90 13.34 31.75
C ASN A 243 -19.17 11.87 31.37
N THR A 244 -18.23 11.18 30.73
CA THR A 244 -18.28 9.72 30.54
C THR A 244 -17.98 9.06 31.88
N VAL A 245 -18.83 8.12 32.32
CA VAL A 245 -18.69 7.45 33.62
C VAL A 245 -18.73 5.94 33.44
N VAL A 246 -17.67 5.25 33.87
CA VAL A 246 -17.56 3.79 33.91
C VAL A 246 -17.60 3.34 35.37
N ARG A 247 -18.70 2.71 35.80
CA ARG A 247 -18.88 2.34 37.22
C ARG A 247 -19.66 1.08 37.50
N ASN A 248 -19.46 0.45 38.65
CA ASN A 248 -20.19 -0.77 39.06
C ASN A 248 -20.10 -1.93 38.06
N ASN A 249 -19.10 -1.96 37.16
CA ASN A 249 -18.91 -3.08 36.25
C ASN A 249 -18.11 -4.17 36.94
N THR A 250 -18.41 -5.43 36.63
CA THR A 250 -17.71 -6.60 37.15
C THR A 250 -16.86 -7.20 36.03
N ILE A 251 -15.54 -7.30 36.22
CA ILE A 251 -14.59 -7.80 35.21
C ILE A 251 -13.87 -9.00 35.80
N ILE A 252 -13.99 -10.15 35.14
CA ILE A 252 -13.55 -11.45 35.67
C ILE A 252 -12.55 -12.08 34.70
N GLY A 253 -11.27 -12.05 35.07
CA GLY A 253 -10.23 -12.84 34.45
C GLY A 253 -10.45 -14.34 34.68
N ALA A 254 -9.74 -15.20 33.96
CA ALA A 254 -9.92 -16.64 34.12
C ALA A 254 -9.43 -17.14 35.48
N TYR A 255 -9.98 -18.28 35.91
CA TYR A 255 -9.56 -19.01 37.12
C TYR A 255 -8.87 -20.33 36.76
N ALA A 256 -8.21 -20.94 37.75
CA ALA A 256 -7.63 -22.28 37.62
C ALA A 256 -8.72 -23.34 37.37
N THR A 257 -8.39 -24.36 36.59
CA THR A 257 -9.27 -25.50 36.27
C THR A 257 -8.79 -26.83 36.85
N SER A 258 -7.55 -26.87 37.36
CA SER A 258 -6.96 -28.02 38.06
C SER A 258 -6.99 -27.80 39.56
N SER A 259 -7.22 -28.87 40.34
CA SER A 259 -7.08 -28.87 41.80
C SER A 259 -5.70 -29.41 42.18
N ASP A 260 -4.78 -28.52 42.54
CA ASP A 260 -3.63 -28.86 43.38
C ASP A 260 -3.94 -28.48 44.85
N THR A 261 -3.04 -28.81 45.77
CA THR A 261 -3.33 -29.05 47.20
C THR A 261 -3.95 -27.88 47.98
N ASP A 262 -4.65 -28.18 49.08
CA ASP A 262 -5.39 -27.26 49.98
C ASP A 262 -4.57 -26.08 50.59
N THR A 263 -3.32 -25.88 50.17
CA THR A 263 -2.41 -24.80 50.58
C THR A 263 -2.02 -23.84 49.45
N ASP A 264 -2.38 -24.13 48.20
CA ASP A 264 -1.91 -23.37 47.04
C ASP A 264 -2.91 -22.24 46.67
N GLU A 265 -2.46 -20.98 46.67
CA GLU A 265 -3.31 -19.82 46.33
C GLU A 265 -3.54 -19.67 44.81
N MET A 266 -2.70 -20.33 44.00
CA MET A 266 -2.72 -20.30 42.53
C MET A 266 -2.50 -21.70 41.94
N GLY A 267 -3.19 -22.02 40.83
CA GLY A 267 -3.12 -23.31 40.12
C GLY A 267 -3.26 -23.14 38.60
N SER A 268 -3.26 -24.24 37.84
CA SER A 268 -3.22 -24.17 36.37
C SER A 268 -4.59 -24.07 35.70
N ASN A 269 -4.64 -23.38 34.56
CA ASN A 269 -5.83 -23.25 33.72
C ASN A 269 -5.61 -23.94 32.37
N ALA A 270 -6.53 -24.83 31.98
CA ALA A 270 -6.47 -25.63 30.76
C ALA A 270 -6.43 -24.81 29.46
N ALA A 271 -6.81 -23.52 29.50
CA ALA A 271 -6.86 -22.65 28.33
C ALA A 271 -5.66 -21.69 28.18
N ASP A 272 -4.83 -21.46 29.21
CA ASP A 272 -3.75 -20.46 29.20
C ASP A 272 -4.23 -19.04 28.79
N VAL A 273 -5.27 -18.52 29.47
CA VAL A 273 -5.92 -17.23 29.11
C VAL A 273 -6.04 -16.26 30.26
N MET A 274 -5.85 -14.96 29.99
CA MET A 274 -5.99 -13.89 30.97
C MET A 274 -6.62 -12.64 30.35
N ILE A 275 -7.06 -11.68 31.17
CA ILE A 275 -7.39 -10.34 30.69
C ILE A 275 -6.13 -9.49 30.80
N LYS A 276 -5.58 -8.99 29.69
CA LYS A 276 -4.31 -8.25 29.77
C LYS A 276 -4.43 -6.96 30.58
N ILE A 277 -5.50 -6.19 30.36
CA ILE A 277 -5.81 -4.98 31.12
C ILE A 277 -7.29 -5.01 31.50
N GLY A 278 -7.63 -4.97 32.79
CA GLY A 278 -9.02 -4.95 33.25
C GLY A 278 -9.75 -3.68 32.79
N ILE A 279 -9.21 -2.50 33.10
CA ILE A 279 -9.64 -1.22 32.54
C ILE A 279 -8.43 -0.47 31.99
N ALA A 280 -8.43 -0.18 30.69
CA ALA A 280 -7.37 0.55 30.00
C ALA A 280 -7.77 2.02 29.80
N ILE A 281 -6.96 2.97 30.27
CA ILE A 281 -7.30 4.40 30.24
C ILE A 281 -6.18 5.21 29.57
N GLY A 282 -6.55 5.91 28.49
CA GLY A 282 -5.66 6.75 27.71
C GLY A 282 -4.87 6.00 26.64
N PRO A 283 -4.52 6.64 25.51
CA PRO A 283 -4.17 5.91 24.28
C PRO A 283 -2.90 5.08 24.35
N ARG A 284 -1.93 5.50 25.17
CA ARG A 284 -0.65 4.80 25.29
C ARG A 284 -0.78 3.40 25.88
N THR A 285 -1.78 3.13 26.72
CA THR A 285 -2.00 1.78 27.31
C THR A 285 -2.22 0.72 26.24
N TRP A 286 -2.81 1.12 25.11
CA TRP A 286 -3.25 0.25 24.04
C TRP A 286 -2.36 0.31 22.81
N PHE A 287 -1.89 1.52 22.48
CA PHE A 287 -1.27 1.84 21.19
C PHE A 287 0.21 2.23 21.28
N GLY A 288 0.80 2.26 22.49
CA GLY A 288 2.16 2.76 22.69
C GLY A 288 2.32 4.22 22.27
N ASP A 289 3.51 4.57 21.79
CA ASP A 289 3.86 5.93 21.36
C ASP A 289 3.15 6.41 20.09
N ARG A 290 2.34 5.56 19.43
CA ARG A 290 1.59 5.84 18.18
C ARG A 290 0.83 7.17 18.19
N TYR A 291 0.29 7.57 19.33
CA TYR A 291 -0.48 8.81 19.51
C TYR A 291 0.30 9.95 20.20
N LEU A 292 1.59 9.75 20.49
CA LEU A 292 2.55 10.72 21.04
C LEU A 292 2.02 11.55 22.21
N ALA A 293 1.56 12.78 21.96
CA ALA A 293 1.12 13.76 22.97
C ALA A 293 -0.40 13.95 23.01
N ASN A 294 -1.16 13.04 22.38
CA ASN A 294 -2.62 13.08 22.39
C ASN A 294 -3.16 12.36 23.63
N ASP A 295 -3.72 13.11 24.58
CA ASP A 295 -4.32 12.55 25.78
C ASP A 295 -5.83 12.32 25.66
N SER A 296 -6.32 11.24 26.28
CA SER A 296 -7.74 11.12 26.66
C SER A 296 -8.03 12.04 27.86
N PHE A 297 -9.25 12.56 28.00
CA PHE A 297 -9.56 13.48 29.11
C PHE A 297 -11.00 13.51 29.62
N GLY A 298 -11.16 13.82 30.92
CA GLY A 298 -12.43 14.26 31.50
C GLY A 298 -13.40 13.16 31.97
N GLY A 299 -12.99 11.88 31.92
CA GLY A 299 -13.83 10.75 32.33
C GLY A 299 -13.72 10.40 33.81
N VAL A 300 -14.67 9.58 34.27
CA VAL A 300 -14.73 9.04 35.64
C VAL A 300 -14.77 7.51 35.58
N VAL A 301 -13.94 6.84 36.37
CA VAL A 301 -13.87 5.38 36.46
C VAL A 301 -13.89 4.99 37.94
N MET A 302 -15.04 4.53 38.44
CA MET A 302 -15.20 4.31 39.89
C MET A 302 -16.06 3.10 40.24
N ASP A 303 -15.89 2.57 41.45
CA ASP A 303 -16.72 1.48 41.98
C ASP A 303 -16.76 0.21 41.08
N ASN A 304 -15.74 -0.03 40.24
CA ASN A 304 -15.67 -1.25 39.42
C ASN A 304 -15.01 -2.39 40.21
N HIS A 305 -15.46 -3.62 39.96
CA HIS A 305 -15.06 -4.82 40.69
C HIS A 305 -14.27 -5.76 39.77
N LEU A 306 -13.05 -6.13 40.14
CA LEU A 306 -12.17 -6.98 39.35
C LEU A 306 -11.78 -8.25 40.13
N SER A 307 -11.80 -9.43 39.48
CA SER A 307 -11.36 -10.71 40.06
C SER A 307 -10.79 -11.64 38.99
N GLY A 308 -10.03 -12.68 39.36
CA GLY A 308 -9.42 -13.62 38.40
C GLY A 308 -8.03 -13.21 37.90
N ALA A 309 -7.55 -13.85 36.83
CA ALA A 309 -6.21 -13.62 36.27
C ALA A 309 -6.13 -12.41 35.32
N PHE A 310 -5.24 -11.46 35.63
CA PHE A 310 -4.97 -10.27 34.83
C PHE A 310 -3.47 -10.10 34.51
N GLY A 311 -3.15 -9.35 33.46
CA GLY A 311 -1.85 -8.66 33.38
C GLY A 311 -1.82 -7.45 34.31
N TYR A 312 -2.80 -6.57 34.12
CA TYR A 312 -3.00 -5.37 34.93
C TYR A 312 -4.48 -5.19 35.24
N GLY A 313 -4.83 -4.79 36.47
CA GLY A 313 -6.22 -4.51 36.82
C GLY A 313 -6.70 -3.21 36.19
N ILE A 314 -6.02 -2.10 36.46
CA ILE A 314 -6.22 -0.81 35.78
C ILE A 314 -4.86 -0.22 35.40
N ALA A 315 -4.71 0.19 34.14
CA ALA A 315 -3.54 0.89 33.65
C ALA A 315 -3.94 2.26 33.08
N VAL A 316 -3.14 3.30 33.40
CA VAL A 316 -3.45 4.69 33.04
C VAL A 316 -2.21 5.40 32.49
N THR A 317 -2.28 5.82 31.23
CA THR A 317 -1.17 6.51 30.53
C THR A 317 -1.73 7.47 29.47
N SER A 318 -1.14 8.65 29.30
CA SER A 318 -1.61 9.69 28.38
C SER A 318 -3.10 10.02 28.62
N ALA A 319 -3.40 10.27 29.89
CA ALA A 319 -4.73 10.61 30.38
C ALA A 319 -4.64 11.90 31.22
N ARG A 320 -5.62 12.79 31.07
CA ARG A 320 -5.66 14.04 31.84
C ARG A 320 -7.03 14.36 32.43
N ASN A 321 -7.06 14.94 33.63
CA ASN A 321 -8.30 15.34 34.32
C ASN A 321 -9.33 14.19 34.45
N PHE A 322 -8.88 12.98 34.78
CA PHE A 322 -9.74 11.84 35.12
C PHE A 322 -9.95 11.75 36.64
N THR A 323 -11.03 11.09 37.06
CA THR A 323 -11.23 10.65 38.46
C THR A 323 -11.32 9.13 38.49
N ILE A 324 -10.44 8.48 39.25
CA ILE A 324 -10.27 7.01 39.27
C ILE A 324 -10.19 6.53 40.72
N GLU A 325 -11.35 6.17 41.30
CA GLU A 325 -11.52 5.94 42.74
C GLU A 325 -12.41 4.73 43.05
N ASN A 326 -12.27 4.11 44.22
CA ASN A 326 -13.11 2.99 44.70
C ASN A 326 -13.19 1.75 43.79
N ASN A 327 -12.30 1.58 42.81
CA ASN A 327 -12.22 0.35 42.03
C ASN A 327 -11.52 -0.71 42.89
N VAL A 328 -12.14 -1.88 43.07
CA VAL A 328 -11.69 -2.88 44.03
C VAL A 328 -11.37 -4.21 43.36
N LEU A 329 -10.29 -4.83 43.83
CA LEU A 329 -10.13 -6.27 43.67
C LEU A 329 -11.03 -6.98 44.67
N PHE A 330 -11.67 -8.07 44.25
CA PHE A 330 -12.45 -8.96 45.12
C PHE A 330 -12.13 -10.41 44.80
N GLY A 331 -12.57 -11.35 45.66
CA GLY A 331 -12.26 -12.76 45.50
C GLY A 331 -10.76 -13.05 45.40
N ASN A 332 -10.40 -14.08 44.65
CA ASN A 332 -9.01 -14.39 44.35
C ASN A 332 -8.59 -13.76 43.00
N SER A 333 -7.52 -12.96 43.02
CA SER A 333 -6.99 -12.23 41.86
C SER A 333 -5.49 -12.48 41.72
N SER A 334 -5.03 -12.84 40.52
CA SER A 334 -3.59 -12.97 40.23
C SER A 334 -3.15 -12.01 39.12
N PHE A 335 -1.92 -11.52 39.25
CA PHE A 335 -1.29 -10.63 38.28
C PHE A 335 -0.14 -11.37 37.61
N ILE A 336 -0.37 -11.77 36.37
CA ILE A 336 0.44 -12.74 35.64
C ILE A 336 0.74 -12.27 34.22
N GLY A 337 1.79 -12.83 33.64
CA GLY A 337 2.10 -12.65 32.24
C GLY A 337 3.59 -12.44 31.96
N ALA A 338 3.95 -12.71 30.72
CA ALA A 338 5.30 -12.56 30.19
C ALA A 338 5.32 -11.54 29.04
N THR A 339 6.51 -11.06 28.70
CA THR A 339 6.73 -10.26 27.48
C THR A 339 6.25 -11.03 26.25
N GLY A 340 5.34 -10.46 25.48
CA GLY A 340 4.84 -11.05 24.25
C GLY A 340 5.91 -11.24 23.18
N ALA A 341 5.78 -12.30 22.38
CA ALA A 341 6.68 -12.58 21.26
C ALA A 341 6.68 -11.48 20.17
N ASN A 342 5.68 -10.61 20.17
CA ASN A 342 5.52 -9.48 19.24
C ASN A 342 5.99 -8.13 19.82
N CYS A 343 6.56 -8.09 21.02
CA CYS A 343 7.06 -6.85 21.61
C CYS A 343 8.40 -6.44 21.02
N SER A 344 8.61 -5.12 20.97
CA SER A 344 9.89 -4.54 20.64
C SER A 344 10.93 -4.85 21.72
N LYS A 345 12.20 -5.01 21.32
CA LYS A 345 13.30 -5.26 22.26
C LYS A 345 13.65 -4.05 23.14
N ILE A 346 13.02 -2.91 22.88
CA ILE A 346 13.16 -1.67 23.66
C ILE A 346 11.89 -1.35 24.47
N ASP A 347 10.82 -2.16 24.37
CA ASP A 347 9.61 -1.96 25.18
C ASP A 347 9.94 -2.19 26.66
N HIS A 348 9.66 -1.19 27.49
CA HIS A 348 9.62 -1.39 28.93
C HIS A 348 8.22 -1.88 29.30
N ILE A 349 8.12 -3.17 29.64
CA ILE A 349 6.89 -3.76 30.18
C ILE A 349 7.08 -3.82 31.71
N PRO A 350 6.29 -3.09 32.50
CA PRO A 350 6.34 -3.20 33.95
C PRO A 350 5.92 -4.62 34.39
N ASN A 351 6.22 -5.00 35.64
CA ASN A 351 5.70 -6.27 36.16
C ASN A 351 4.16 -6.19 36.28
N PRO A 352 3.44 -7.31 36.07
CA PRO A 352 2.01 -7.41 36.35
C PRO A 352 1.63 -6.82 37.70
N ALA A 353 0.55 -6.04 37.74
CA ALA A 353 0.18 -5.28 38.95
C ALA A 353 -1.32 -4.92 39.00
N PRO A 354 -1.91 -4.77 40.21
CA PRO A 354 -3.26 -4.27 40.39
C PRO A 354 -3.58 -2.99 39.62
N PHE A 355 -2.97 -1.88 40.04
CA PHE A 355 -3.30 -0.55 39.54
C PHE A 355 -2.01 0.24 39.30
N LEU A 356 -1.81 0.76 38.10
CA LEU A 356 -0.61 1.52 37.74
C LEU A 356 -0.89 2.75 36.89
N TYR A 357 0.05 3.70 36.92
CA TYR A 357 0.07 4.86 36.04
C TYR A 357 1.51 5.28 35.72
N ASP A 358 1.71 6.01 34.62
CA ASP A 358 3.02 6.55 34.24
C ASP A 358 3.10 8.08 34.28
N ASN A 359 4.29 8.61 33.97
CA ASN A 359 4.59 10.04 33.96
C ASN A 359 3.89 10.87 32.86
N THR A 360 3.17 10.22 31.93
CA THR A 360 2.40 10.91 30.88
C THR A 360 0.98 11.26 31.34
N THR A 361 0.60 10.81 32.52
CA THR A 361 -0.70 11.09 33.14
C THR A 361 -0.66 12.39 33.95
N SER A 362 -1.66 13.28 33.82
CA SER A 362 -1.63 14.60 34.47
C SER A 362 -3.00 15.07 35.01
N GLY A 363 -3.02 15.66 36.20
CA GLY A 363 -4.27 16.15 36.81
C GLY A 363 -5.33 15.07 37.08
N VAL A 364 -4.92 13.80 37.17
CA VAL A 364 -5.80 12.66 37.48
C VAL A 364 -5.88 12.46 38.99
N THR A 365 -7.09 12.22 39.50
CA THR A 365 -7.34 11.83 40.90
C THR A 365 -7.35 10.31 40.98
N PHE A 366 -6.58 9.75 41.92
CA PHE A 366 -6.41 8.31 42.11
C PHE A 366 -6.72 7.88 43.54
N GLN A 367 -7.32 6.70 43.70
CA GLN A 367 -7.28 5.91 44.93
C GLN A 367 -5.83 5.52 45.33
N THR A 368 -5.63 5.24 46.63
CA THR A 368 -4.31 5.18 47.28
C THR A 368 -3.38 4.05 46.87
N ASP A 369 -3.88 3.02 46.18
CA ASP A 369 -3.16 1.80 45.81
C ASP A 369 -2.61 1.80 44.37
N PHE A 370 -2.84 2.87 43.61
CA PHE A 370 -2.17 3.11 42.32
C PHE A 370 -0.66 3.29 42.48
N ARG A 371 0.11 2.55 41.67
CA ARG A 371 1.58 2.59 41.70
C ARG A 371 2.14 3.36 40.50
N PRO A 372 3.00 4.38 40.71
CA PRO A 372 3.72 5.01 39.61
C PRO A 372 4.75 4.05 39.01
N VAL A 373 4.83 4.00 37.69
CA VAL A 373 5.90 3.35 36.92
C VAL A 373 6.58 4.35 35.98
N ALA A 374 7.80 4.04 35.54
CA ALA A 374 8.57 4.94 34.68
C ALA A 374 7.97 5.07 33.27
N ASP A 375 7.39 3.99 32.76
CA ASP A 375 6.73 3.88 31.46
C ASP A 375 5.72 2.73 31.54
N ALA A 376 4.51 2.94 31.01
CA ALA A 376 3.49 1.90 30.83
C ALA A 376 2.90 1.92 29.40
N SER A 377 3.63 2.47 28.43
CA SER A 377 3.19 2.55 27.03
C SER A 377 3.06 1.18 26.35
N SER A 378 3.69 0.13 26.88
CA SER A 378 3.70 -1.21 26.26
C SER A 378 2.98 -2.28 27.09
N VAL A 379 2.09 -1.90 28.01
CA VAL A 379 1.36 -2.84 28.89
C VAL A 379 0.46 -3.84 28.14
N ASN A 380 -0.17 -3.47 27.02
CA ASN A 380 -0.94 -4.41 26.19
C ASN A 380 -0.05 -5.46 25.49
N CYS A 381 1.29 -5.29 25.52
CA CYS A 381 2.23 -6.25 24.96
C CYS A 381 2.55 -7.43 25.90
N ILE A 382 1.76 -7.64 26.96
CA ILE A 382 1.88 -8.82 27.81
C ILE A 382 1.15 -10.03 27.19
N VAL A 383 1.60 -11.25 27.45
CA VAL A 383 0.94 -12.52 27.06
C VAL A 383 0.86 -13.46 28.27
N PRO A 384 -0.04 -14.46 28.27
CA PRO A 384 -0.03 -15.51 29.27
C PRO A 384 1.36 -16.17 29.41
N PRO A 385 1.81 -16.52 30.62
CA PRO A 385 3.14 -17.06 30.85
C PRO A 385 3.28 -18.48 30.27
N ALA A 386 4.22 -18.68 29.34
CA ALA A 386 4.54 -20.02 28.87
C ALA A 386 5.03 -20.92 30.03
N ASN A 387 4.69 -22.22 29.98
CA ASN A 387 4.74 -23.23 31.07
C ASN A 387 6.11 -23.52 31.74
N ALA A 388 7.10 -22.63 31.65
CA ALA A 388 8.43 -22.75 32.23
C ALA A 388 8.51 -22.30 33.71
N SER A 389 7.45 -21.70 34.27
CA SER A 389 7.44 -21.13 35.63
C SER A 389 6.35 -21.67 36.56
N GLY A 390 5.51 -22.60 36.11
CA GLY A 390 4.22 -22.87 36.73
C GLY A 390 3.16 -21.88 36.24
N ASP A 391 1.92 -22.35 36.15
CA ASP A 391 0.79 -21.61 35.60
C ASP A 391 0.01 -20.99 36.79
N TYR A 392 -0.02 -19.66 36.88
CA TYR A 392 -0.37 -18.90 38.11
C TYR A 392 -1.83 -18.37 38.14
N TRP A 393 -2.83 -19.17 37.81
CA TRP A 393 -4.24 -18.73 37.84
C TRP A 393 -4.80 -18.79 39.25
N PRO A 394 -5.68 -17.86 39.66
CA PRO A 394 -6.24 -17.89 41.00
C PRO A 394 -7.17 -19.09 41.15
N PHE A 395 -7.09 -19.78 42.29
CA PHE A 395 -8.11 -20.74 42.69
C PHE A 395 -9.45 -20.05 42.94
N GLY A 396 -10.53 -20.59 42.37
CA GLY A 396 -11.89 -20.04 42.41
C GLY A 396 -12.59 -20.14 43.78
N SER A 397 -11.87 -20.00 44.88
CA SER A 397 -12.40 -19.92 46.24
C SER A 397 -12.86 -18.51 46.57
N ASP A 398 -14.04 -18.38 47.17
CA ASP A 398 -14.49 -17.19 47.90
C ASP A 398 -14.59 -17.52 49.40
N PRO A 399 -13.62 -17.11 50.25
CA PRO A 399 -13.77 -17.19 51.70
C PRO A 399 -13.39 -15.89 52.43
N GLY A 400 -14.20 -15.49 53.41
CA GLY A 400 -13.93 -14.32 54.23
C GLY A 400 -12.90 -14.55 55.35
N SER A 401 -12.32 -13.43 55.80
CA SER A 401 -11.58 -13.21 57.06
C SER A 401 -10.17 -13.80 57.25
N SER A 402 -9.25 -12.89 57.64
CA SER A 402 -7.92 -13.12 58.25
C SER A 402 -6.80 -13.72 57.36
N SER A 403 -5.49 -13.48 57.59
CA SER A 403 -4.77 -12.30 58.11
C SER A 403 -3.25 -12.50 57.99
N SER A 404 -2.52 -11.48 57.53
CA SER A 404 -1.12 -11.13 57.86
C SER A 404 0.08 -12.10 57.66
N SER A 405 1.12 -11.51 57.05
CA SER A 405 2.55 -11.47 57.47
C SER A 405 3.62 -12.46 56.92
N ASP A 406 4.67 -11.81 56.40
CA ASP A 406 6.12 -12.06 56.54
C ASP A 406 6.89 -13.13 55.73
N SER A 407 7.56 -12.61 54.69
CA SER A 407 9.00 -12.71 54.39
C SER A 407 9.83 -13.93 54.86
N SER A 408 10.66 -14.47 53.96
CA SER A 408 12.09 -14.07 53.87
C SER A 408 12.89 -14.89 52.82
N SER A 409 14.11 -14.41 52.54
CA SER A 409 15.04 -14.88 51.51
C SER A 409 15.81 -16.17 51.85
N HIS A 410 16.30 -16.89 50.84
CA HIS A 410 17.75 -17.16 50.70
C HIS A 410 18.14 -17.70 49.31
N ALA A 411 19.44 -17.66 48.99
CA ALA A 411 20.03 -18.08 47.72
C ALA A 411 21.27 -18.95 47.97
N SER A 412 21.61 -19.87 47.04
CA SER A 412 23.01 -20.17 46.67
C SER A 412 23.18 -21.23 45.56
N SER A 413 23.84 -20.83 44.47
CA SER A 413 24.90 -21.53 43.69
C SER A 413 24.98 -23.07 43.57
N SER A 414 25.24 -23.51 42.32
CA SER A 414 26.40 -24.31 41.83
C SER A 414 25.98 -25.43 40.84
N ALA A 415 26.83 -26.02 39.98
CA ALA A 415 27.92 -25.59 39.10
C ALA A 415 28.49 -26.87 38.41
N ALA A 416 28.82 -26.77 37.11
CA ALA A 416 29.71 -27.66 36.34
C ALA A 416 29.28 -29.10 35.95
N GLY A 417 29.67 -29.50 34.72
CA GLY A 417 29.58 -30.86 34.18
C GLY A 417 29.56 -30.89 32.64
N VAL A 418 30.69 -31.15 31.97
CA VAL A 418 30.85 -31.01 30.50
C VAL A 418 31.26 -32.31 29.80
N ALA A 419 30.62 -32.54 28.64
CA ALA A 419 31.03 -33.40 27.51
C ALA A 419 31.24 -34.92 27.70
N SER A 420 30.35 -35.70 27.05
CA SER A 420 30.72 -36.69 26.01
C SER A 420 29.45 -37.29 25.36
N GLY A 421 29.01 -36.79 24.19
CA GLY A 421 27.78 -37.29 23.55
C GLY A 421 27.52 -36.87 22.09
N VAL A 422 28.47 -36.21 21.42
CA VAL A 422 28.19 -35.46 20.18
C VAL A 422 27.92 -36.36 18.96
N PHE A 423 28.50 -37.57 18.88
CA PHE A 423 28.36 -38.41 17.67
C PHE A 423 27.08 -39.27 17.64
N LEU A 424 26.65 -39.82 18.79
CA LEU A 424 25.38 -40.54 18.91
C LEU A 424 24.17 -39.59 18.87
N GLY A 425 24.32 -38.40 19.43
CA GLY A 425 23.28 -37.36 19.42
C GLY A 425 22.87 -36.93 18.00
N ILE A 426 23.81 -36.77 17.07
CA ILE A 426 23.50 -36.29 15.71
C ILE A 426 22.68 -37.31 14.91
N VAL A 427 22.96 -38.60 15.03
CA VAL A 427 22.19 -39.65 14.33
C VAL A 427 20.79 -39.82 14.94
N ALA A 428 20.69 -39.82 16.28
CA ALA A 428 19.41 -39.84 16.97
C ALA A 428 18.56 -38.61 16.63
N LEU A 429 19.16 -37.42 16.60
CA LEU A 429 18.50 -36.16 16.25
C LEU A 429 18.04 -36.16 14.78
N ALA A 430 18.82 -36.70 13.84
CA ALA A 430 18.41 -36.81 12.44
C ALA A 430 17.20 -37.76 12.25
N ILE A 431 17.19 -38.90 12.95
CA ILE A 431 16.06 -39.85 12.92
C ILE A 431 14.82 -39.23 13.59
N LEU A 432 15.01 -38.53 14.71
CA LEU A 432 13.95 -37.81 15.43
C LEU A 432 13.36 -36.69 14.56
N ILE A 433 14.20 -35.87 13.91
CA ILE A 433 13.78 -34.82 12.96
C ILE A 433 13.01 -35.44 11.78
N TRP A 434 13.44 -36.58 11.24
CA TRP A 434 12.71 -37.26 10.17
C TRP A 434 11.33 -37.77 10.61
N PHE A 435 11.22 -38.35 11.81
CA PHE A 435 9.94 -38.76 12.38
C PHE A 435 9.03 -37.57 12.73
N ILE A 436 9.59 -36.50 13.29
CA ILE A 436 8.88 -35.24 13.57
C ILE A 436 8.38 -34.62 12.26
N GLN A 437 9.21 -34.53 11.21
CA GLN A 437 8.77 -34.06 9.89
C GLN A 437 7.62 -34.91 9.34
N LYS A 438 7.68 -36.24 9.48
CA LYS A 438 6.66 -37.17 9.00
C LYS A 438 5.34 -37.10 9.81
N LEU A 439 5.42 -36.75 11.09
CA LEU A 439 4.26 -36.52 11.97
C LEU A 439 3.65 -35.13 11.78
N VAL A 440 4.47 -34.08 11.64
CA VAL A 440 4.02 -32.71 11.35
C VAL A 440 3.35 -32.64 9.97
N LEU A 441 3.91 -33.29 8.95
CA LEU A 441 3.27 -33.41 7.63
C LEU A 441 1.90 -34.14 7.66
N LYS A 442 1.61 -34.91 8.73
CA LYS A 442 0.31 -35.55 8.96
C LYS A 442 -0.65 -34.75 9.85
N ARG A 443 -0.20 -33.72 10.58
CA ARG A 443 -1.03 -32.90 11.50
C ARG A 443 -1.32 -31.47 11.01
N VAL A 444 -0.61 -30.95 10.01
CA VAL A 444 -0.85 -29.58 9.49
C VAL A 444 -2.06 -29.54 8.55
N GLY A 445 -3.24 -29.29 9.14
CA GLY A 445 -4.54 -29.23 8.44
C GLY A 445 -4.93 -27.85 7.87
N THR A 446 -4.41 -26.74 8.42
CA THR A 446 -4.81 -25.38 8.01
C THR A 446 -3.73 -24.65 7.22
N ARG A 447 -4.17 -23.66 6.42
CA ARG A 447 -3.34 -22.98 5.41
C ARG A 447 -2.37 -21.96 6.05
N GLU A 448 -2.72 -21.43 7.22
CA GLU A 448 -2.13 -20.25 7.87
C GLU A 448 -0.96 -20.54 8.83
N THR A 449 -0.99 -21.69 9.51
CA THR A 449 0.19 -22.19 10.24
C THR A 449 1.33 -22.53 9.25
N ARG A 450 1.00 -22.85 7.98
CA ARG A 450 2.01 -22.88 6.91
C ARG A 450 2.49 -21.48 6.55
N LEU A 451 1.63 -20.44 6.58
CA LEU A 451 2.09 -19.05 6.37
C LEU A 451 3.24 -18.71 7.31
N HIS A 452 3.04 -18.77 8.62
CA HIS A 452 4.06 -18.28 9.56
C HIS A 452 5.33 -19.14 9.60
N PHE A 453 5.21 -20.47 9.50
CA PHE A 453 6.37 -21.36 9.49
C PHE A 453 7.23 -21.18 8.22
N TRP A 454 6.60 -21.08 7.04
CA TRP A 454 7.33 -20.88 5.78
C TRP A 454 7.69 -19.41 5.51
N ALA A 455 7.04 -18.43 6.14
CA ALA A 455 7.45 -17.03 6.15
C ALA A 455 8.70 -16.82 7.01
N GLY A 456 8.75 -17.37 8.23
CA GLY A 456 9.91 -17.27 9.13
C GLY A 456 11.16 -17.92 8.53
N LEU A 457 11.03 -19.16 8.05
CA LEU A 457 12.06 -19.80 7.21
C LEU A 457 12.32 -18.99 5.94
N GLY A 458 11.27 -18.48 5.30
CA GLY A 458 11.33 -17.63 4.12
C GLY A 458 12.24 -16.41 4.30
N CYS A 459 12.11 -15.65 5.38
CA CYS A 459 12.97 -14.50 5.71
C CYS A 459 14.44 -14.91 5.91
N ALA A 460 14.69 -16.04 6.58
CA ALA A 460 16.03 -16.62 6.71
C ALA A 460 16.64 -17.03 5.35
N TRP A 461 15.83 -17.27 4.32
CA TRP A 461 16.28 -17.44 2.94
C TRP A 461 16.25 -16.16 2.10
N ILE A 462 15.36 -15.19 2.35
CA ILE A 462 15.25 -13.92 1.59
C ILE A 462 16.56 -13.14 1.67
N PHE A 463 17.14 -12.99 2.86
CA PHE A 463 18.38 -12.21 3.00
C PHE A 463 19.56 -12.88 2.27
N PRO A 464 19.87 -14.19 2.47
CA PRO A 464 20.89 -14.89 1.69
C PRO A 464 20.55 -15.07 0.20
N PHE A 465 19.27 -15.09 -0.19
CA PHE A 465 18.82 -15.19 -1.58
C PHE A 465 18.93 -13.87 -2.33
N LEU A 466 18.55 -12.74 -1.71
CA LEU A 466 18.80 -11.40 -2.23
C LEU A 466 20.31 -11.17 -2.33
N LEU A 467 21.09 -11.48 -1.30
CA LEU A 467 22.56 -11.47 -1.36
C LEU A 467 23.11 -12.42 -2.45
N ARG A 468 22.55 -13.62 -2.65
CA ARG A 468 22.96 -14.54 -3.74
C ARG A 468 22.59 -14.01 -5.12
N LYS A 469 21.41 -13.44 -5.32
CA LYS A 469 20.95 -12.86 -6.59
C LYS A 469 21.71 -11.57 -6.92
N GLN A 470 22.03 -10.75 -5.92
CA GLN A 470 22.88 -9.56 -6.06
C GLN A 470 24.33 -9.97 -6.37
N ARG A 471 24.86 -11.03 -5.73
CA ARG A 471 26.15 -11.67 -6.09
C ARG A 471 26.13 -12.39 -7.45
N GLN A 472 25.00 -12.90 -7.92
CA GLN A 472 24.86 -13.48 -9.27
C GLN A 472 24.74 -12.39 -10.35
N ALA A 473 24.06 -11.28 -10.06
CA ALA A 473 24.04 -10.10 -10.96
C ALA A 473 25.46 -9.53 -11.13
N LEU A 474 26.25 -9.48 -10.05
CA LEU A 474 27.68 -9.15 -10.08
C LEU A 474 28.57 -10.16 -10.86
N ARG A 475 28.04 -11.33 -11.23
CA ARG A 475 28.75 -12.34 -12.05
C ARG A 475 28.27 -12.44 -13.50
N ALA A 476 27.21 -11.70 -13.85
CA ALA A 476 26.56 -11.77 -15.16
C ALA A 476 26.84 -10.53 -16.03
N GLY A 477 27.60 -9.56 -15.53
CA GLY A 477 28.15 -8.47 -16.35
C GLY A 477 29.38 -8.96 -17.13
N PRO A 478 29.53 -8.62 -18.41
CA PRO A 478 30.77 -8.86 -19.13
C PRO A 478 31.88 -7.94 -18.58
N GLU A 479 33.01 -8.58 -18.27
CA GLU A 479 34.36 -8.02 -18.05
C GLU A 479 34.62 -7.02 -16.90
N SER A 480 35.68 -7.35 -16.15
CA SER A 480 36.54 -6.48 -15.34
C SER A 480 35.90 -5.43 -14.41
N TYR A 481 35.57 -5.85 -13.17
CA TYR A 481 35.84 -5.03 -11.99
C TYR A 481 36.53 -5.89 -10.91
N PRO A 482 37.63 -5.44 -10.29
CA PRO A 482 38.31 -6.20 -9.25
C PRO A 482 37.42 -6.37 -8.02
N THR A 483 37.53 -7.51 -7.34
CA THR A 483 36.62 -7.95 -6.28
C THR A 483 36.77 -7.17 -4.97
N LEU A 484 36.28 -5.93 -4.96
CA LEU A 484 36.01 -5.17 -3.75
C LEU A 484 34.82 -5.80 -3.00
N THR A 485 34.92 -5.88 -1.67
CA THR A 485 33.81 -6.34 -0.82
C THR A 485 32.70 -5.28 -0.81
N PHE A 486 31.46 -5.67 -0.48
CA PHE A 486 30.34 -4.73 -0.42
C PHE A 486 30.61 -3.58 0.58
N ALA A 487 31.30 -3.85 1.69
CA ALA A 487 31.73 -2.81 2.63
C ALA A 487 32.74 -1.82 2.02
N ALA A 488 33.69 -2.31 1.23
CA ALA A 488 34.66 -1.44 0.54
C ALA A 488 33.99 -0.59 -0.56
N LEU A 489 32.94 -1.10 -1.21
CA LEU A 489 32.12 -0.32 -2.16
C LEU A 489 31.31 0.79 -1.47
N VAL A 490 30.84 0.57 -0.24
CA VAL A 490 30.17 1.63 0.55
C VAL A 490 31.17 2.70 0.97
N LEU A 491 32.32 2.30 1.52
CA LEU A 491 33.39 3.22 1.93
C LEU A 491 33.90 4.08 0.77
N ASN A 492 34.05 3.50 -0.43
CA ASN A 492 34.45 4.25 -1.63
C ASN A 492 33.42 5.33 -2.02
N ARG A 493 32.12 5.09 -1.79
CA ARG A 493 31.06 6.08 -2.06
C ARG A 493 31.09 7.24 -1.05
N GLU A 494 31.37 6.96 0.22
CA GLU A 494 31.54 7.97 1.27
C GLU A 494 32.77 8.85 0.97
N LEU A 495 33.93 8.25 0.67
CA LEU A 495 35.15 8.98 0.31
C LEU A 495 34.98 9.86 -0.94
N VAL A 496 34.22 9.40 -1.95
CA VAL A 496 33.92 10.24 -3.12
C VAL A 496 33.01 11.42 -2.75
N LEU A 497 32.01 11.21 -1.89
CA LEU A 497 31.11 12.27 -1.42
C LEU A 497 31.85 13.33 -0.59
N ASP A 498 32.75 12.93 0.31
CA ASP A 498 33.56 13.87 1.10
C ASP A 498 34.41 14.76 0.19
N ARG A 499 35.12 14.15 -0.78
CA ARG A 499 35.93 14.91 -1.75
C ARG A 499 35.08 15.85 -2.63
N VAL A 500 33.85 15.47 -2.98
CA VAL A 500 32.91 16.33 -3.71
C VAL A 500 32.39 17.46 -2.81
N ALA A 501 32.15 17.21 -1.51
CA ALA A 501 31.76 18.24 -0.55
C ALA A 501 32.84 19.32 -0.40
N ASP A 502 34.10 18.91 -0.27
CA ASP A 502 35.25 19.81 -0.25
C ASP A 502 35.39 20.61 -1.55
N LEU A 503 35.16 19.96 -2.71
CA LEU A 503 35.17 20.63 -4.00
C LEU A 503 34.06 21.68 -4.12
N VAL A 504 32.86 21.41 -3.60
CA VAL A 504 31.76 22.40 -3.55
C VAL A 504 32.12 23.60 -2.67
N LYS A 505 32.74 23.39 -1.50
CA LYS A 505 33.22 24.48 -0.64
C LYS A 505 34.32 25.31 -1.32
N LYS A 506 35.25 24.64 -2.01
CA LYS A 506 36.29 25.31 -2.82
C LYS A 506 35.66 26.13 -3.95
N PHE A 507 34.66 25.59 -4.66
CA PHE A 507 33.93 26.26 -5.73
C PHE A 507 33.21 27.52 -5.21
N VAL A 508 32.45 27.43 -4.12
CA VAL A 508 31.78 28.59 -3.52
C VAL A 508 32.80 29.66 -3.11
N ARG A 509 33.93 29.29 -2.49
CA ARG A 509 35.01 30.24 -2.16
C ARG A 509 35.60 30.91 -3.40
N THR A 510 35.88 30.16 -4.48
CA THR A 510 36.40 30.71 -5.74
C THR A 510 35.45 31.74 -6.34
N VAL A 511 34.15 31.44 -6.41
CA VAL A 511 33.13 32.36 -6.93
C VAL A 511 32.94 33.56 -5.99
N ALA A 512 32.91 33.36 -4.68
CA ALA A 512 32.82 34.46 -3.73
C ALA A 512 33.99 35.47 -3.87
N MET A 513 35.22 34.96 -4.04
CA MET A 513 36.39 35.80 -4.30
C MET A 513 36.30 36.55 -5.64
N SER A 514 35.85 35.91 -6.73
CA SER A 514 35.69 36.57 -8.03
C SER A 514 34.58 37.64 -8.03
N ARG A 515 33.59 37.52 -7.13
CA ARG A 515 32.56 38.54 -6.86
C ARG A 515 33.01 39.61 -5.85
N GLY A 516 34.28 39.63 -5.44
CA GLY A 516 34.89 40.69 -4.62
C GLY A 516 34.67 40.56 -3.10
N LEU A 517 34.26 39.39 -2.59
CA LEU A 517 34.22 39.16 -1.15
C LEU A 517 35.64 39.01 -0.59
N SER A 518 35.86 39.44 0.65
CA SER A 518 37.12 39.17 1.37
C SER A 518 37.34 37.67 1.58
N GLU A 519 38.60 37.23 1.72
CA GLU A 519 38.93 35.82 1.91
C GLU A 519 38.22 35.18 3.12
N ALA A 520 38.07 35.92 4.22
CA ALA A 520 37.31 35.48 5.38
C ALA A 520 35.82 35.30 5.06
N ALA A 521 35.20 36.24 4.34
CA ALA A 521 33.80 36.16 3.94
C ALA A 521 33.55 35.08 2.87
N ALA A 522 34.48 34.90 1.93
CA ALA A 522 34.43 33.86 0.91
C ALA A 522 34.60 32.44 1.50
N THR A 523 35.40 32.30 2.55
CA THR A 523 35.52 31.05 3.31
C THR A 523 34.27 30.79 4.16
N ALA A 524 33.73 31.83 4.82
CA ALA A 524 32.50 31.76 5.61
C ALA A 524 31.22 31.60 4.78
N ALA A 525 31.28 31.77 3.46
CA ALA A 525 30.16 31.52 2.55
C ALA A 525 29.72 30.04 2.55
N GLY A 526 30.64 29.12 2.87
CA GLY A 526 30.36 27.70 3.06
C GLY A 526 30.00 26.97 1.76
N GLY A 527 29.00 26.09 1.83
CA GLY A 527 28.55 25.23 0.74
C GLY A 527 28.40 23.80 1.22
N LYS A 528 27.32 23.12 0.83
CA LYS A 528 26.97 21.81 1.40
C LYS A 528 26.35 20.90 0.34
N ILE A 529 26.65 19.61 0.39
CA ILE A 529 25.98 18.59 -0.42
C ILE A 529 24.90 17.86 0.38
N PHE A 530 23.83 17.47 -0.29
CA PHE A 530 22.78 16.61 0.25
C PHE A 530 22.57 15.45 -0.73
N THR A 531 22.66 14.20 -0.26
CA THR A 531 22.31 13.05 -1.09
C THR A 531 20.81 12.80 -1.02
N PHE A 532 20.23 12.31 -2.12
CA PHE A 532 18.82 11.95 -2.18
C PHE A 532 18.61 10.61 -2.91
N GLY A 533 17.36 10.32 -3.29
CA GLY A 533 17.03 9.18 -4.14
C GLY A 533 17.46 7.83 -3.55
N SER A 534 17.92 6.92 -4.40
CA SER A 534 18.10 5.51 -3.98
C SER A 534 19.27 5.31 -3.02
N TYR A 535 20.30 6.15 -3.11
CA TYR A 535 21.45 6.12 -2.22
C TYR A 535 21.06 6.56 -0.80
N ARG A 536 20.45 7.74 -0.65
CA ARG A 536 20.00 8.29 0.65
C ARG A 536 18.95 7.43 1.34
N LEU A 537 18.02 6.84 0.59
CA LEU A 537 17.06 5.86 1.14
C LEU A 537 17.75 4.59 1.66
N GLY A 538 19.00 4.31 1.27
CA GLY A 538 19.74 3.10 1.64
C GLY A 538 19.36 1.86 0.81
N VAL A 539 18.74 2.03 -0.37
CA VAL A 539 18.22 0.94 -1.22
C VAL A 539 18.89 0.86 -2.59
N HIS A 540 20.07 1.45 -2.72
CA HIS A 540 20.88 1.47 -3.93
C HIS A 540 21.51 0.09 -4.24
N GLY A 541 21.75 -0.19 -5.53
CA GLY A 541 22.48 -1.36 -5.99
C GLY A 541 23.98 -1.06 -6.19
N PRO A 542 24.82 -2.08 -6.46
CA PRO A 542 26.27 -1.88 -6.64
C PRO A 542 26.60 -0.91 -7.77
N GLY A 543 25.87 -0.98 -8.89
CA GLY A 543 25.99 -0.08 -10.04
C GLY A 543 24.96 1.06 -10.08
N SER A 544 24.35 1.42 -8.94
CA SER A 544 23.50 2.62 -8.87
C SER A 544 24.35 3.89 -8.85
N ASP A 545 23.78 4.94 -9.43
CA ASP A 545 24.15 6.34 -9.29
C ASP A 545 24.06 6.83 -7.81
N ILE A 546 24.67 8.00 -7.55
CA ILE A 546 24.42 8.80 -6.35
C ILE A 546 23.79 10.13 -6.76
N ASP A 547 22.48 10.23 -6.54
CA ASP A 547 21.72 11.47 -6.60
C ASP A 547 22.25 12.48 -5.55
N THR A 548 22.85 13.59 -5.99
CA THR A 548 23.53 14.57 -5.11
C THR A 548 23.11 15.99 -5.43
N LEU A 549 22.78 16.78 -4.41
CA LEU A 549 22.36 18.18 -4.51
C LEU A 549 23.41 19.10 -3.88
N CYS A 550 24.05 19.94 -4.69
CA CYS A 550 24.93 21.01 -4.25
C CYS A 550 24.12 22.26 -3.84
N VAL A 551 24.14 22.61 -2.56
CA VAL A 551 23.47 23.78 -1.99
C VAL A 551 24.47 24.90 -1.77
N VAL A 552 24.21 26.05 -2.40
CA VAL A 552 25.14 27.18 -2.50
C VAL A 552 24.46 28.51 -2.16
N PRO A 553 25.21 29.53 -1.69
CA PRO A 553 24.63 30.81 -1.27
C PRO A 553 24.23 31.70 -2.46
N LYS A 554 23.44 32.74 -2.18
CA LYS A 554 22.76 33.61 -3.16
C LYS A 554 23.64 34.27 -4.23
N HIS A 555 24.94 34.40 -3.97
CA HIS A 555 25.92 35.03 -4.85
C HIS A 555 26.59 34.06 -5.85
N VAL A 556 26.32 32.75 -5.73
CA VAL A 556 26.78 31.72 -6.68
C VAL A 556 25.64 31.40 -7.64
N SER A 557 25.81 31.67 -8.93
CA SER A 557 24.81 31.46 -9.97
C SER A 557 24.79 30.00 -10.48
N ARG A 558 23.80 29.68 -11.32
CA ARG A 558 23.75 28.39 -12.02
C ARG A 558 24.76 28.34 -13.17
N ASP A 559 25.10 29.48 -13.75
CA ASP A 559 26.11 29.56 -14.81
C ASP A 559 27.49 29.28 -14.19
N ASP A 560 27.79 29.81 -13.00
CA ASP A 560 29.00 29.47 -12.24
C ASP A 560 29.11 27.95 -11.98
N PHE A 561 27.99 27.21 -11.82
CA PHE A 561 27.99 25.75 -11.63
C PHE A 561 28.44 24.99 -12.89
N PHE A 562 28.15 25.48 -14.09
CA PHE A 562 28.61 24.86 -15.35
C PHE A 562 29.95 25.44 -15.84
N GLU A 563 30.22 26.73 -15.62
CA GLU A 563 31.42 27.41 -16.08
C GLU A 563 32.63 27.25 -15.14
N VAL A 564 32.41 27.02 -13.84
CA VAL A 564 33.48 26.91 -12.83
C VAL A 564 33.49 25.55 -12.15
N PHE A 565 32.34 25.03 -11.68
CA PHE A 565 32.32 23.74 -10.97
C PHE A 565 32.48 22.53 -11.91
N GLU A 566 31.96 22.58 -13.15
CA GLU A 566 32.18 21.49 -14.12
C GLU A 566 33.67 21.31 -14.51
N PRO A 567 34.44 22.37 -14.85
CA PRO A 567 35.89 22.24 -15.05
C PRO A 567 36.63 21.79 -13.77
N MET A 568 36.25 22.30 -12.59
CA MET A 568 36.84 21.86 -11.32
C MET A 568 36.59 20.37 -11.02
N LEU A 569 35.48 19.80 -11.51
CA LEU A 569 35.23 18.35 -11.47
C LEU A 569 36.12 17.59 -12.46
N MET A 570 36.37 18.12 -13.67
CA MET A 570 37.25 17.47 -14.64
C MET A 570 38.72 17.39 -14.16
N GLU A 571 39.17 18.35 -13.36
CA GLU A 571 40.51 18.38 -12.73
C GLU A 571 40.67 17.44 -11.52
N MET A 572 39.58 16.80 -11.05
CA MET A 572 39.57 16.04 -9.80
C MET A 572 40.12 14.61 -9.98
N ASP A 573 41.05 14.17 -9.13
CA ASP A 573 41.69 12.85 -9.28
C ASP A 573 40.68 11.69 -9.31
N GLY A 574 40.81 10.83 -10.30
CA GLY A 574 39.97 9.63 -10.48
C GLY A 574 38.65 9.87 -11.20
N VAL A 575 38.39 11.08 -11.70
CA VAL A 575 37.27 11.35 -12.62
C VAL A 575 37.56 10.75 -14.00
N SER A 576 36.57 10.09 -14.60
CA SER A 576 36.69 9.49 -15.93
C SER A 576 35.70 10.06 -16.96
N GLU A 577 34.56 10.57 -16.50
CA GLU A 577 33.49 11.12 -17.35
C GLU A 577 32.88 12.33 -16.62
N VAL A 578 32.65 13.45 -17.32
CA VAL A 578 31.88 14.62 -16.85
C VAL A 578 31.06 15.15 -18.01
N SER A 579 29.79 15.48 -17.79
CA SER A 579 28.92 16.09 -18.80
C SER A 579 27.79 16.91 -18.15
N GLY A 580 27.84 18.23 -18.35
CA GLY A 580 26.77 19.16 -18.02
C GLY A 580 25.61 19.15 -19.01
N VAL A 581 24.39 19.26 -18.48
CA VAL A 581 23.15 19.43 -19.23
C VAL A 581 22.35 20.61 -18.65
N PRO A 582 22.72 21.87 -18.99
CA PRO A 582 22.12 23.08 -18.41
C PRO A 582 20.64 23.30 -18.81
N ASP A 583 20.25 22.79 -19.98
CA ASP A 583 18.90 22.93 -20.55
C ASP A 583 17.91 21.85 -20.08
N ALA A 584 18.36 20.92 -19.22
CA ALA A 584 17.48 19.88 -18.69
C ALA A 584 16.35 20.47 -17.81
N TYR A 585 15.23 19.73 -17.73
CA TYR A 585 14.09 20.11 -16.87
C TYR A 585 14.49 20.32 -15.40
N VAL A 586 15.50 19.58 -14.93
CA VAL A 586 16.31 19.95 -13.76
C VAL A 586 17.76 19.97 -14.23
N PRO A 587 18.44 21.14 -14.27
CA PRO A 587 19.82 21.24 -14.73
C PRO A 587 20.76 20.38 -13.89
N ILE A 588 21.64 19.64 -14.56
CA ILE A 588 22.41 18.54 -13.96
C ILE A 588 23.81 18.46 -14.57
N ILE A 589 24.81 18.13 -13.76
CA ILE A 589 26.09 17.60 -14.21
C ILE A 589 26.12 16.11 -13.90
N LYS A 590 26.39 15.27 -14.90
CA LYS A 590 26.68 13.85 -14.69
C LYS A 590 28.18 13.67 -14.61
N ALA A 591 28.65 12.97 -13.58
CA ALA A 591 30.07 12.67 -13.41
C ALA A 591 30.29 11.20 -13.08
N LYS A 592 31.48 10.68 -13.36
CA LYS A 592 31.91 9.35 -12.92
C LYS A 592 33.26 9.46 -12.23
N ILE A 593 33.25 9.26 -10.92
CA ILE A 593 34.37 9.52 -10.02
C ILE A 593 34.76 8.21 -9.36
N SER A 594 36.01 7.77 -9.55
CA SER A 594 36.52 6.49 -9.04
C SER A 594 35.62 5.29 -9.42
N GLY A 595 35.06 5.34 -10.63
CA GLY A 595 34.14 4.33 -11.17
C GLY A 595 32.68 4.43 -10.70
N ILE A 596 32.34 5.35 -9.79
CA ILE A 596 30.99 5.58 -9.27
C ILE A 596 30.31 6.68 -10.12
N PRO A 597 29.09 6.46 -10.67
CA PRO A 597 28.30 7.51 -11.28
C PRO A 597 27.67 8.44 -10.23
N LEU A 598 27.72 9.74 -10.46
CA LEU A 598 27.08 10.79 -9.66
C LEU A 598 26.23 11.69 -10.57
N ASP A 599 25.02 11.98 -10.11
CA ASP A 599 24.08 12.89 -10.75
C ASP A 599 23.98 14.14 -9.85
N LEU A 600 24.65 15.23 -10.26
CA LEU A 600 24.87 16.45 -9.46
C LEU A 600 23.89 17.56 -9.88
N LEU A 601 22.95 17.89 -8.99
CA LEU A 601 22.04 19.02 -9.10
C LEU A 601 22.57 20.23 -8.32
N MET A 602 22.04 21.42 -8.63
CA MET A 602 22.38 22.66 -7.92
C MET A 602 21.14 23.41 -7.45
N ALA A 603 21.14 23.84 -6.19
CA ALA A 603 20.17 24.78 -5.64
C ALA A 603 20.87 25.97 -4.97
N ARG A 604 20.58 27.16 -5.48
CA ARG A 604 20.97 28.43 -4.89
C ARG A 604 19.93 28.85 -3.86
N LEU A 605 20.30 29.01 -2.60
CA LEU A 605 19.41 29.54 -1.57
C LEU A 605 19.54 31.06 -1.44
N ALA A 606 18.49 31.73 -0.95
CA ALA A 606 18.46 33.17 -0.69
C ALA A 606 19.32 33.61 0.54
N LEU A 607 20.29 32.79 0.95
CA LEU A 607 21.16 33.00 2.11
C LEU A 607 22.52 33.57 1.68
N SER A 608 23.15 34.38 2.54
CA SER A 608 24.50 34.93 2.28
C SER A 608 25.61 33.89 2.46
N SER A 609 25.38 32.88 3.31
CA SER A 609 26.24 31.74 3.58
C SER A 609 25.38 30.47 3.78
N ILE A 610 25.98 29.29 3.65
CA ILE A 610 25.33 28.00 3.85
C ILE A 610 25.88 27.34 5.14
N PRO A 611 25.08 27.25 6.22
CA PRO A 611 25.50 26.59 7.46
C PRO A 611 25.72 25.07 7.32
N GLU A 612 26.65 24.51 8.09
CA GLU A 612 26.92 23.05 8.11
C GLU A 612 25.75 22.26 8.71
N ASP A 613 24.99 22.85 9.64
CA ASP A 613 23.79 22.26 10.27
C ASP A 613 22.49 22.47 9.46
N LEU A 614 22.57 23.16 8.30
CA LEU A 614 21.40 23.46 7.47
C LEU A 614 20.57 22.21 7.17
N SER A 615 19.27 22.31 7.45
CA SER A 615 18.24 21.31 7.14
C SER A 615 17.30 21.86 6.08
N LEU A 616 17.03 21.07 5.03
CA LEU A 616 16.15 21.47 3.92
C LEU A 616 14.65 21.32 4.24
N ARG A 617 14.29 20.99 5.49
CA ARG A 617 12.89 20.75 5.91
C ARG A 617 12.04 22.02 5.84
N ASP A 618 12.59 23.17 6.17
CA ASP A 618 11.84 24.43 6.24
C ASP A 618 11.40 24.91 4.84
N ASP A 619 10.09 25.09 4.68
CA ASP A 619 9.45 25.58 3.46
C ASP A 619 9.76 27.05 3.18
N THR A 620 10.14 27.84 4.20
CA THR A 620 10.53 29.24 3.98
C THR A 620 11.80 29.36 3.14
N LEU A 621 12.65 28.33 3.12
CA LEU A 621 13.84 28.25 2.25
C LEU A 621 13.48 28.31 0.75
N LEU A 622 12.25 27.99 0.38
CA LEU A 622 11.77 28.03 -1.01
C LEU A 622 11.38 29.45 -1.47
N ARG A 623 11.33 30.44 -0.56
CA ARG A 623 10.99 31.83 -0.89
C ARG A 623 12.05 32.46 -1.79
N ASN A 624 11.57 33.17 -2.82
CA ASN A 624 12.39 33.90 -3.79
C ASN A 624 13.37 33.03 -4.59
N LEU A 625 13.11 31.72 -4.69
CA LEU A 625 13.88 30.80 -5.54
C LEU A 625 13.27 30.69 -6.94
N ASP A 626 14.12 30.48 -7.96
CA ASP A 626 13.65 30.09 -9.28
C ASP A 626 13.11 28.66 -9.28
N GLU A 627 12.16 28.36 -10.19
CA GLU A 627 11.51 27.05 -10.26
C GLU A 627 12.50 25.87 -10.41
N ARG A 628 13.65 26.09 -11.06
CA ARG A 628 14.65 25.02 -11.24
C ARG A 628 15.37 24.72 -9.91
N CYS A 629 15.59 25.72 -9.05
CA CYS A 629 16.06 25.51 -7.68
C CYS A 629 15.01 24.78 -6.81
N VAL A 630 13.73 25.17 -6.89
CA VAL A 630 12.64 24.47 -6.17
C VAL A 630 12.55 23.00 -6.58
N ARG A 631 12.65 22.71 -7.89
CA ARG A 631 12.73 21.33 -8.41
C ARG A 631 13.94 20.55 -7.90
N SER A 632 15.12 21.18 -7.88
CA SER A 632 16.36 20.55 -7.39
C SER A 632 16.29 20.20 -5.89
N LEU A 633 15.71 21.08 -5.07
CA LEU A 633 15.48 20.86 -3.64
C LEU A 633 14.45 19.74 -3.37
N GLY A 634 13.47 19.58 -4.26
CA GLY A 634 12.40 18.59 -4.13
C GLY A 634 12.89 17.16 -3.94
N GLY A 635 13.95 16.73 -4.65
CA GLY A 635 14.51 15.38 -4.53
C GLY A 635 14.98 15.04 -3.11
N SER A 636 15.75 15.95 -2.49
CA SER A 636 16.22 15.81 -1.11
C SER A 636 15.08 15.90 -0.09
N ARG A 637 14.20 16.90 -0.25
CA ARG A 637 13.06 17.12 0.65
C ARG A 637 12.10 15.93 0.69
N VAL A 638 11.72 15.39 -0.47
CA VAL A 638 10.86 14.21 -0.57
C VAL A 638 11.51 12.97 0.03
N THR A 639 12.82 12.78 -0.21
CA THR A 639 13.54 11.60 0.31
C THR A 639 13.59 11.59 1.84
N ASP A 640 13.91 12.73 2.45
CA ASP A 640 13.95 12.86 3.91
C ASP A 640 12.55 12.78 4.54
N GLU A 641 11.51 13.34 3.91
CA GLU A 641 10.12 13.19 4.40
C GLU A 641 9.65 11.73 4.35
N ILE A 642 9.99 10.95 3.30
CA ILE A 642 9.67 9.51 3.26
C ILE A 642 10.31 8.78 4.45
N LEU A 643 11.56 9.08 4.78
CA LEU A 643 12.28 8.44 5.90
C LEU A 643 11.71 8.84 7.28
N ARG A 644 11.09 10.01 7.41
CA ARG A 644 10.39 10.44 8.64
C ARG A 644 8.99 9.84 8.79
N LEU A 645 8.34 9.51 7.67
CA LEU A 645 6.95 9.07 7.60
C LEU A 645 6.78 7.54 7.65
N VAL A 646 7.88 6.78 7.75
CA VAL A 646 7.87 5.32 7.96
C VAL A 646 8.22 4.97 9.41
N PRO A 647 7.51 4.01 10.05
CA PRO A 647 7.74 3.64 11.44
C PRO A 647 9.04 2.87 11.65
N ASP A 648 9.35 1.90 10.79
CA ASP A 648 10.64 1.19 10.76
C ASP A 648 11.33 1.40 9.41
N VAL A 649 12.44 2.14 9.44
CA VAL A 649 13.27 2.47 8.26
C VAL A 649 13.96 1.23 7.68
N GLN A 650 14.32 0.24 8.49
CA GLN A 650 15.02 -0.97 8.04
C GLN A 650 14.05 -1.96 7.37
N VAL A 651 12.87 -2.18 7.96
CA VAL A 651 11.77 -2.92 7.33
C VAL A 651 11.40 -2.27 5.99
N PHE A 652 11.19 -0.95 5.98
CA PHE A 652 10.93 -0.18 4.76
C PHE A 652 12.00 -0.40 3.70
N ARG A 653 13.30 -0.34 4.06
CA ARG A 653 14.42 -0.58 3.15
C ARG A 653 14.39 -1.97 2.54
N ASP A 654 14.18 -3.01 3.35
CA ASP A 654 14.21 -4.40 2.89
C ASP A 654 13.00 -4.73 2.01
N SER A 655 11.80 -4.26 2.36
CA SER A 655 10.63 -4.34 1.50
C SER A 655 10.81 -3.56 0.19
N LEU A 656 11.35 -2.35 0.24
CA LEU A 656 11.57 -1.53 -0.95
C LEU A 656 12.63 -2.14 -1.88
N ARG A 657 13.71 -2.75 -1.35
CA ARG A 657 14.66 -3.54 -2.14
C ARG A 657 13.96 -4.70 -2.87
N CYS A 658 13.08 -5.42 -2.17
CA CYS A 658 12.29 -6.50 -2.75
C CYS A 658 11.36 -6.01 -3.87
N ILE A 659 10.57 -4.95 -3.62
CA ILE A 659 9.63 -4.38 -4.61
C ILE A 659 10.37 -3.78 -5.82
N LYS A 660 11.50 -3.08 -5.62
CA LYS A 660 12.34 -2.58 -6.73
C LYS A 660 12.85 -3.72 -7.62
N LEU A 661 13.38 -4.79 -7.01
CA LEU A 661 13.86 -5.96 -7.76
C LEU A 661 12.71 -6.63 -8.53
N TRP A 662 11.55 -6.80 -7.90
CA TRP A 662 10.35 -7.32 -8.55
C TRP A 662 9.93 -6.45 -9.75
N ALA A 663 9.71 -5.15 -9.56
CA ALA A 663 9.27 -4.24 -10.61
C ALA A 663 10.24 -4.20 -11.81
N GLN A 664 11.56 -4.23 -11.54
CA GLN A 664 12.58 -4.36 -12.58
C GLN A 664 12.49 -5.71 -13.32
N ARG A 665 12.33 -6.83 -12.59
CA ARG A 665 12.21 -8.17 -13.17
C ARG A 665 10.93 -8.35 -14.00
N ARG A 666 9.84 -7.70 -13.60
CA ARG A 666 8.54 -7.71 -14.30
C ARG A 666 8.41 -6.65 -15.40
N ALA A 667 9.47 -5.88 -15.68
CA ALA A 667 9.51 -4.83 -16.69
C ALA A 667 8.47 -3.69 -16.50
N ILE A 668 8.26 -3.26 -15.25
CA ILE A 668 7.33 -2.17 -14.87
C ILE A 668 8.01 -1.07 -14.04
N TYR A 669 9.32 -0.86 -14.25
CA TYR A 669 10.12 0.17 -13.58
C TYR A 669 10.69 1.15 -14.62
N SER A 670 9.91 2.16 -15.00
CA SER A 670 10.35 3.29 -15.85
C SER A 670 9.28 4.40 -15.90
N ASN A 671 9.57 5.57 -15.30
CA ASN A 671 8.64 6.71 -15.33
C ASN A 671 8.48 7.33 -16.73
N VAL A 672 9.52 7.25 -17.57
CA VAL A 672 9.51 7.80 -18.93
C VAL A 672 8.53 7.02 -19.81
N ASN A 673 8.55 5.69 -19.71
CA ASN A 673 7.66 4.79 -20.45
C ASN A 673 6.27 4.61 -19.79
N GLY A 674 5.91 5.46 -18.81
CA GLY A 674 4.57 5.48 -18.20
C GLY A 674 4.32 4.46 -17.08
N PHE A 675 5.37 3.81 -16.56
CA PHE A 675 5.29 3.00 -15.33
C PHE A 675 5.76 3.79 -14.11
N LEU A 676 5.89 3.14 -12.95
CA LEU A 676 6.37 3.80 -11.73
C LEU A 676 7.90 3.97 -11.72
N GLY A 677 8.35 5.18 -11.35
CA GLY A 677 9.73 5.48 -11.01
C GLY A 677 10.10 5.11 -9.56
N GLY A 678 11.38 5.22 -9.21
CA GLY A 678 11.91 4.78 -7.91
C GLY A 678 11.26 5.45 -6.69
N VAL A 679 10.96 6.75 -6.77
CA VAL A 679 10.30 7.49 -5.68
C VAL A 679 8.83 7.09 -5.52
N ALA A 680 8.12 6.78 -6.61
CA ALA A 680 6.74 6.30 -6.55
C ALA A 680 6.67 4.92 -5.87
N TRP A 681 7.57 3.99 -6.23
CA TRP A 681 7.71 2.71 -5.55
C TRP A 681 8.05 2.87 -4.06
N ALA A 682 8.93 3.83 -3.71
CA ALA A 682 9.24 4.14 -2.32
C ALA A 682 8.00 4.63 -1.55
N MET A 683 7.21 5.53 -2.12
CA MET A 683 6.00 6.04 -1.47
C MET A 683 4.91 4.99 -1.33
N LEU A 684 4.73 4.08 -2.31
CA LEU A 684 3.82 2.95 -2.15
C LEU A 684 4.24 2.04 -0.99
N VAL A 685 5.52 1.65 -0.91
CA VAL A 685 6.02 0.79 0.19
C VAL A 685 5.92 1.51 1.53
N ALA A 686 6.26 2.80 1.59
CA ALA A 686 6.11 3.62 2.79
C ALA A 686 4.65 3.66 3.27
N ARG A 687 3.66 3.77 2.37
CA ARG A 687 2.25 3.75 2.75
C ARG A 687 1.83 2.41 3.37
N ILE A 688 2.34 1.29 2.86
CA ILE A 688 2.08 -0.02 3.48
C ILE A 688 2.77 -0.13 4.84
N CYS A 689 3.97 0.43 5.02
CA CYS A 689 4.62 0.50 6.33
C CYS A 689 3.81 1.32 7.34
N GLN A 690 3.15 2.42 6.91
CA GLN A 690 2.24 3.20 7.76
C GLN A 690 0.99 2.40 8.19
N PHE A 691 0.46 1.52 7.34
CA PHE A 691 -0.67 0.67 7.69
C PHE A 691 -0.30 -0.49 8.61
N TYR A 692 0.94 -0.99 8.54
CA TYR A 692 1.41 -2.16 9.29
C TYR A 692 2.73 -1.84 10.02
N PRO A 693 2.73 -0.95 11.03
CA PRO A 693 3.96 -0.39 11.59
C PRO A 693 4.94 -1.42 12.17
N ASN A 694 4.41 -2.51 12.74
CA ASN A 694 5.20 -3.54 13.42
C ASN A 694 5.40 -4.80 12.56
N ALA A 695 5.03 -4.77 11.27
CA ALA A 695 5.14 -5.93 10.39
C ALA A 695 6.55 -6.09 9.81
N ASN A 696 7.06 -7.32 9.76
CA ASN A 696 8.34 -7.59 9.11
C ASN A 696 8.29 -7.39 7.58
N ALA A 697 9.46 -7.28 6.95
CA ALA A 697 9.58 -6.96 5.53
C ALA A 697 8.86 -7.96 4.59
N GLY A 698 8.75 -9.23 4.97
CA GLY A 698 8.02 -10.25 4.20
C GLY A 698 6.50 -10.06 4.26
N ALA A 699 5.97 -9.72 5.43
CA ALA A 699 4.56 -9.37 5.62
C ALA A 699 4.20 -8.06 4.89
N ILE A 700 5.06 -7.04 4.94
CA ILE A 700 4.90 -5.80 4.15
C ILE A 700 4.85 -6.10 2.65
N VAL A 701 5.73 -6.95 2.12
CA VAL A 701 5.73 -7.34 0.70
C VAL A 701 4.46 -8.11 0.30
N SER A 702 3.92 -8.94 1.20
CA SER A 702 2.62 -9.60 0.99
C SER A 702 1.46 -8.59 0.93
N ARG A 703 1.29 -7.79 1.98
CA ARG A 703 0.23 -6.78 2.08
C ARG A 703 0.32 -5.76 0.94
N PHE A 704 1.53 -5.42 0.50
CA PHE A 704 1.77 -4.55 -0.65
C PHE A 704 1.05 -5.02 -1.93
N PHE A 705 1.22 -6.27 -2.35
CA PHE A 705 0.61 -6.73 -3.60
C PHE A 705 -0.91 -6.82 -3.51
N ILE A 706 -1.44 -7.28 -2.37
CA ILE A 706 -2.88 -7.38 -2.12
C ILE A 706 -3.50 -5.97 -2.17
N ILE A 707 -2.96 -5.02 -1.41
CA ILE A 707 -3.50 -3.66 -1.30
C ILE A 707 -3.33 -2.89 -2.60
N MET A 708 -2.18 -2.98 -3.29
CA MET A 708 -1.97 -2.27 -4.56
C MET A 708 -2.81 -2.83 -5.71
N TYR A 709 -3.20 -4.11 -5.64
CA TYR A 709 -4.19 -4.71 -6.55
C TYR A 709 -5.62 -4.24 -6.24
N GLN A 710 -5.99 -4.13 -4.96
CA GLN A 710 -7.33 -3.75 -4.51
C GLN A 710 -7.56 -2.23 -4.42
N TRP A 711 -6.52 -1.42 -4.55
CA TRP A 711 -6.59 0.04 -4.39
C TRP A 711 -7.55 0.69 -5.39
N SER A 712 -8.44 1.54 -4.89
CA SER A 712 -9.53 2.18 -5.64
C SER A 712 -9.04 3.36 -6.50
N TRP A 713 -8.15 3.09 -7.46
CA TRP A 713 -7.65 4.07 -8.42
C TRP A 713 -8.82 4.77 -9.16
N PRO A 714 -8.84 6.12 -9.27
CA PRO A 714 -7.74 7.06 -9.09
C PRO A 714 -7.65 7.71 -7.69
N GLN A 715 -8.15 7.08 -6.61
CA GLN A 715 -7.93 7.60 -5.25
C GLN A 715 -6.42 7.78 -4.96
N PRO A 716 -5.97 8.93 -4.44
CA PRO A 716 -4.54 9.20 -4.30
C PRO A 716 -3.89 8.48 -3.13
N VAL A 717 -2.67 7.99 -3.35
CA VAL A 717 -1.79 7.53 -2.26
C VAL A 717 -1.12 8.76 -1.65
N LEU A 718 -1.46 9.04 -0.39
CA LEU A 718 -0.89 10.12 0.42
C LEU A 718 -0.12 9.53 1.61
N LEU A 719 1.08 10.06 1.91
CA LEU A 719 1.84 9.70 3.11
C LEU A 719 1.58 10.63 4.30
N LYS A 720 1.17 11.88 4.02
CA LYS A 720 0.66 12.85 4.99
C LYS A 720 -0.39 13.72 4.31
N GLN A 721 -1.11 14.55 5.08
CA GLN A 721 -2.03 15.53 4.51
C GLN A 721 -1.25 16.56 3.66
N ILE A 722 -1.90 17.08 2.62
CA ILE A 722 -1.30 18.09 1.74
C ILE A 722 -1.35 19.43 2.47
N GLU A 723 -0.18 19.96 2.83
CA GLU A 723 -0.02 21.23 3.52
C GLU A 723 -0.11 22.41 2.53
N GLU A 724 -0.77 23.50 2.93
CA GLU A 724 -0.62 24.80 2.28
C GLU A 724 0.71 25.43 2.73
N GLY A 725 1.47 25.98 1.77
CA GLY A 725 2.80 26.51 2.02
C GLY A 725 2.98 27.97 1.57
N PRO A 726 4.16 28.56 1.81
CA PRO A 726 4.35 30.01 1.79
C PRO A 726 4.46 30.65 0.41
N LEU A 727 4.15 29.93 -0.69
CA LEU A 727 4.31 30.40 -2.07
C LEU A 727 3.01 30.17 -2.87
N GLN A 728 2.74 31.03 -3.84
CA GLN A 728 1.65 30.83 -4.82
C GLN A 728 2.09 29.88 -5.96
N VAL A 729 2.55 28.67 -5.60
CA VAL A 729 2.93 27.62 -6.55
C VAL A 729 1.81 26.60 -6.68
N ARG A 730 1.71 25.94 -7.85
CA ARG A 730 0.74 24.86 -8.06
C ARG A 730 1.07 23.66 -7.17
N VAL A 731 0.18 23.36 -6.23
CA VAL A 731 0.13 22.12 -5.46
C VAL A 731 -0.88 21.17 -6.12
N TRP A 732 -0.62 19.86 -6.11
CA TRP A 732 -1.52 18.87 -6.73
C TRP A 732 -2.93 18.93 -6.12
N ASN A 733 -3.92 19.23 -6.95
CA ASN A 733 -5.32 19.35 -6.50
C ASN A 733 -6.29 19.00 -7.64
N PRO A 734 -6.90 17.78 -7.64
CA PRO A 734 -7.80 17.34 -8.71
C PRO A 734 -9.17 18.03 -8.69
N LYS A 735 -9.52 18.73 -7.60
CA LYS A 735 -10.74 19.57 -7.54
C LYS A 735 -10.54 20.82 -8.39
N LEU A 736 -9.37 21.48 -8.26
CA LEU A 736 -9.04 22.73 -8.96
C LEU A 736 -8.50 22.52 -10.38
N TYR A 737 -7.59 21.56 -10.60
CA TYR A 737 -6.85 21.44 -11.85
C TYR A 737 -7.32 20.22 -12.68
N PRO A 738 -7.89 20.41 -13.89
CA PRO A 738 -8.34 19.30 -14.75
C PRO A 738 -7.22 18.30 -15.11
N ALA A 739 -5.98 18.78 -15.26
CA ALA A 739 -4.82 17.92 -15.47
C ALA A 739 -4.52 17.00 -14.28
N ASP A 740 -4.75 17.47 -13.04
CA ASP A 740 -4.55 16.64 -11.84
C ASP A 740 -5.67 15.59 -11.69
N ARG A 741 -6.87 15.92 -12.16
CA ARG A 741 -8.04 15.03 -12.21
C ARG A 741 -7.88 13.89 -13.23
N SER A 742 -7.05 14.06 -14.26
CA SER A 742 -6.81 13.01 -15.26
C SER A 742 -5.74 11.98 -14.86
N HIS A 743 -5.06 12.17 -13.72
CA HIS A 743 -4.08 11.21 -13.21
C HIS A 743 -4.73 9.86 -12.85
N ARG A 744 -4.25 8.78 -13.46
CA ARG A 744 -4.83 7.43 -13.33
C ARG A 744 -4.47 6.70 -12.04
N MET A 745 -3.21 6.81 -11.61
CA MET A 745 -2.71 6.19 -10.37
C MET A 745 -1.94 7.22 -9.53
N PRO A 746 -2.60 8.26 -8.98
CA PRO A 746 -1.89 9.37 -8.36
C PRO A 746 -1.20 8.97 -7.05
N ILE A 747 0.13 9.12 -7.02
CA ILE A 747 0.97 8.88 -5.85
C ILE A 747 1.72 10.18 -5.55
N ILE A 748 1.37 10.81 -4.44
CA ILE A 748 1.67 12.23 -4.19
C ILE A 748 2.89 12.39 -3.29
N THR A 749 3.80 13.27 -3.68
CA THR A 749 5.01 13.57 -2.91
C THR A 749 4.67 14.26 -1.58
N PRO A 750 5.20 13.82 -0.43
CA PRO A 750 4.85 14.40 0.87
C PRO A 750 5.38 15.82 1.08
N ALA A 751 6.54 16.16 0.53
CA ALA A 751 7.12 17.49 0.73
C ALA A 751 6.41 18.56 -0.11
N TYR A 752 6.19 19.74 0.47
CA TYR A 752 5.67 20.91 -0.24
C TYR A 752 6.67 21.44 -1.29
N PRO A 753 6.22 21.90 -2.47
CA PRO A 753 4.85 21.76 -2.99
C PRO A 753 4.57 20.31 -3.45
N ALA A 754 3.46 19.75 -2.99
CA ALA A 754 3.10 18.36 -3.27
C ALA A 754 2.73 18.17 -4.76
N MET A 755 3.28 17.12 -5.39
CA MET A 755 3.11 16.83 -6.81
C MET A 755 2.81 15.34 -7.06
N CYS A 756 2.17 15.03 -8.18
CA CYS A 756 1.94 13.65 -8.61
C CYS A 756 3.21 13.05 -9.24
N SER A 757 3.81 12.05 -8.57
CA SER A 757 5.00 11.33 -9.05
C SER A 757 4.73 10.38 -10.23
N THR A 758 3.46 10.20 -10.60
CA THR A 758 2.97 9.19 -11.56
C THR A 758 2.02 9.77 -12.62
N HIS A 759 2.16 11.06 -12.92
CA HIS A 759 1.42 11.76 -13.98
C HIS A 759 1.59 11.15 -15.39
N ASN A 760 2.62 10.31 -15.59
CA ASN A 760 2.87 9.60 -16.85
C ASN A 760 2.11 8.27 -17.02
N VAL A 761 1.35 7.79 -16.03
CA VAL A 761 0.62 6.52 -16.13
C VAL A 761 -0.54 6.61 -17.15
N THR A 762 -0.55 5.71 -18.14
CA THR A 762 -1.58 5.62 -19.20
C THR A 762 -2.62 4.53 -18.87
N ALA A 763 -3.64 4.33 -19.71
CA ALA A 763 -4.61 3.26 -19.48
C ALA A 763 -3.95 1.88 -19.56
N SER A 764 -3.06 1.71 -20.54
CA SER A 764 -2.33 0.46 -20.77
C SER A 764 -1.37 0.16 -19.62
N THR A 765 -0.57 1.12 -19.17
CA THR A 765 0.40 0.86 -18.09
C THR A 765 -0.29 0.63 -16.75
N GLN A 766 -1.41 1.32 -16.48
CA GLN A 766 -2.30 1.01 -15.33
C GLN A 766 -2.80 -0.44 -15.39
N MET A 767 -3.31 -0.89 -16.54
CA MET A 767 -3.81 -2.26 -16.71
C MET A 767 -2.70 -3.31 -16.49
N ILE A 768 -1.51 -3.08 -17.05
CA ILE A 768 -0.34 -3.96 -16.90
C ILE A 768 0.11 -4.04 -15.44
N MET A 769 0.22 -2.90 -14.74
CA MET A 769 0.62 -2.89 -13.33
C MET A 769 -0.42 -3.58 -12.45
N THR A 770 -1.71 -3.40 -12.73
CA THR A 770 -2.81 -4.09 -12.02
C THR A 770 -2.76 -5.62 -12.25
N GLU A 771 -2.47 -6.06 -13.48
CA GLU A 771 -2.28 -7.48 -13.82
C GLU A 771 -1.07 -8.07 -13.07
N GLU A 772 0.05 -7.34 -13.01
CA GLU A 772 1.26 -7.80 -12.32
C GLU A 772 1.13 -7.74 -10.79
N PHE A 773 0.39 -6.78 -10.20
CA PHE A 773 0.05 -6.79 -8.78
C PHE A 773 -0.78 -8.03 -8.42
N LYS A 774 -1.79 -8.36 -9.24
CA LYS A 774 -2.60 -9.57 -9.04
C LYS A 774 -1.75 -10.84 -9.08
N LYS A 775 -0.93 -11.00 -10.12
CA LYS A 775 0.00 -12.15 -10.24
C LYS A 775 0.96 -12.24 -9.06
N ALA A 776 1.47 -11.09 -8.59
CA ALA A 776 2.39 -11.04 -7.47
C ALA A 776 1.70 -11.41 -6.15
N ALA A 777 0.45 -10.98 -5.93
CA ALA A 777 -0.37 -11.44 -4.80
C ALA A 777 -0.58 -12.96 -4.86
N ASP A 778 -1.02 -13.50 -6.00
CA ASP A 778 -1.20 -14.95 -6.21
C ASP A 778 0.09 -15.76 -5.99
N ILE A 779 1.25 -15.22 -6.36
CA ILE A 779 2.55 -15.85 -6.13
C ILE A 779 2.94 -15.76 -4.67
N VAL A 780 2.84 -14.59 -4.05
CA VAL A 780 3.22 -14.41 -2.65
C VAL A 780 2.33 -15.26 -1.76
N ASP A 781 1.01 -15.26 -1.91
CA ASP A 781 0.10 -16.16 -1.19
C ASP A 781 0.52 -17.64 -1.29
N LYS A 782 1.01 -18.09 -2.45
CA LYS A 782 1.58 -19.45 -2.63
C LYS A 782 2.92 -19.62 -1.92
N VAL A 783 3.78 -18.60 -1.92
CA VAL A 783 5.08 -18.61 -1.23
C VAL A 783 4.86 -18.71 0.28
N ILE A 784 4.00 -17.87 0.85
CA ILE A 784 3.81 -17.85 2.29
C ILE A 784 3.23 -19.20 2.76
N VAL A 785 2.24 -19.79 2.07
CA VAL A 785 1.69 -21.14 2.43
C VAL A 785 2.64 -22.32 2.15
N GLY A 786 3.89 -22.07 1.76
CA GLY A 786 4.89 -23.10 1.45
C GLY A 786 4.65 -23.88 0.14
N LYS A 787 3.83 -23.35 -0.79
CA LYS A 787 3.53 -23.96 -2.10
C LYS A 787 4.34 -23.37 -3.26
N ALA A 788 5.06 -22.28 -3.04
CA ALA A 788 5.97 -21.65 -4.00
C ALA A 788 7.23 -21.14 -3.29
N VAL A 789 8.19 -20.63 -4.08
CA VAL A 789 9.45 -20.06 -3.58
C VAL A 789 9.63 -18.64 -4.10
N TRP A 790 10.27 -17.77 -3.31
CA TRP A 790 10.50 -16.36 -3.65
C TRP A 790 11.15 -16.12 -5.03
N SER A 791 11.91 -17.08 -5.55
CA SER A 791 12.48 -16.99 -6.90
C SER A 791 11.42 -16.90 -8.02
N GLN A 792 10.20 -17.37 -7.79
CA GLN A 792 9.07 -17.25 -8.72
C GLN A 792 8.56 -15.79 -8.81
N LEU A 793 8.53 -15.05 -7.69
CA LEU A 793 8.17 -13.63 -7.69
C LEU A 793 9.17 -12.82 -8.54
N PHE A 794 10.45 -13.19 -8.51
CA PHE A 794 11.52 -12.55 -9.27
C PHE A 794 11.81 -13.24 -10.62
N ALA A 795 10.85 -13.99 -11.16
CA ALA A 795 10.90 -14.50 -12.53
C ALA A 795 10.95 -13.33 -13.52
N LYS A 796 11.82 -13.44 -14.54
CA LYS A 796 11.91 -12.46 -15.63
C LYS A 796 10.53 -12.32 -16.31
N HIS A 797 10.22 -11.11 -16.77
CA HIS A 797 9.09 -10.84 -17.63
C HIS A 797 9.10 -11.76 -18.86
N ASP A 798 7.91 -12.05 -19.36
CA ASP A 798 7.66 -12.81 -20.58
C ASP A 798 7.40 -11.90 -21.80
N PHE A 799 7.68 -10.60 -21.70
CA PHE A 799 7.31 -9.56 -22.69
C PHE A 799 7.43 -9.99 -24.17
N PHE A 800 8.59 -10.48 -24.62
CA PHE A 800 8.85 -10.88 -26.02
C PHE A 800 8.19 -12.21 -26.43
N HIS A 801 7.63 -12.95 -25.47
CA HIS A 801 6.83 -14.15 -25.66
C HIS A 801 5.32 -13.89 -25.52
N LYS A 802 4.92 -12.86 -24.75
CA LYS A 802 3.52 -12.57 -24.38
C LYS A 802 2.67 -12.11 -25.56
N TYR A 803 3.21 -11.30 -26.47
CA TYR A 803 2.44 -10.72 -27.58
C TYR A 803 2.73 -11.40 -28.91
N ARG A 804 1.71 -11.48 -29.78
CA ARG A 804 1.83 -11.99 -31.16
C ARG A 804 2.41 -10.95 -32.12
N TYR A 805 2.16 -9.67 -31.84
CA TYR A 805 2.56 -8.52 -32.64
C TYR A 805 3.21 -7.48 -31.73
N TYR A 806 4.23 -6.80 -32.27
CA TYR A 806 4.91 -5.69 -31.63
C TYR A 806 5.03 -4.54 -32.63
N LEU A 807 5.12 -3.31 -32.13
CA LEU A 807 5.74 -2.21 -32.85
C LEU A 807 7.20 -2.14 -32.45
N GLN A 808 8.04 -1.83 -33.43
CA GLN A 808 9.45 -1.54 -33.30
C GLN A 808 9.65 -0.08 -33.68
N VAL A 809 10.23 0.71 -32.77
CA VAL A 809 10.55 2.13 -32.95
C VAL A 809 12.07 2.24 -32.97
N ILE A 810 12.64 2.55 -34.13
CA ILE A 810 14.09 2.56 -34.36
C ILE A 810 14.53 4.01 -34.51
N ALA A 811 15.33 4.49 -33.57
CA ALA A 811 16.02 5.78 -33.65
C ALA A 811 17.48 5.53 -34.04
N SER A 812 17.99 6.15 -35.11
CA SER A 812 19.35 5.91 -35.58
C SER A 812 20.05 7.19 -36.05
N THR A 813 21.38 7.21 -35.94
CA THR A 813 22.25 8.31 -36.35
C THR A 813 23.64 7.82 -36.79
N GLY A 814 24.40 8.68 -37.48
CA GLY A 814 25.81 8.42 -37.83
C GLY A 814 26.84 8.77 -36.74
N ASN A 815 26.41 9.25 -35.56
CA ASN A 815 27.31 9.78 -34.52
C ASN A 815 26.88 9.33 -33.11
N ALA A 816 27.83 8.81 -32.31
CA ALA A 816 27.54 8.23 -31.01
C ALA A 816 26.95 9.23 -29.98
N ASP A 817 27.51 10.43 -29.88
CA ASP A 817 27.05 11.45 -28.91
C ASP A 817 25.68 12.02 -29.29
N LEU A 818 25.42 12.13 -30.60
CA LEU A 818 24.12 12.51 -31.13
C LEU A 818 23.09 11.38 -30.92
N GLN A 819 23.49 10.11 -31.04
CA GLN A 819 22.60 8.97 -30.79
C GLN A 819 22.03 8.99 -29.38
N ILE A 820 22.85 9.27 -28.36
CA ILE A 820 22.41 9.33 -26.95
C ILE A 820 21.29 10.37 -26.80
N LYS A 821 21.48 11.55 -27.38
CA LYS A 821 20.51 12.67 -27.34
C LYS A 821 19.25 12.35 -28.15
N TRP A 822 19.40 11.68 -29.30
CA TRP A 822 18.28 11.29 -30.16
C TRP A 822 17.43 10.19 -29.55
N ALA A 823 18.05 9.11 -29.11
CA ALA A 823 17.39 7.97 -28.46
C ALA A 823 16.62 8.42 -27.22
N GLY A 824 17.23 9.24 -26.35
CA GLY A 824 16.53 9.81 -25.19
C GLY A 824 15.36 10.73 -25.56
N THR A 825 15.49 11.50 -26.65
CA THR A 825 14.40 12.33 -27.17
C THR A 825 13.25 11.45 -27.68
N VAL A 826 13.54 10.38 -28.42
CA VAL A 826 12.54 9.43 -28.92
C VAL A 826 11.87 8.69 -27.77
N GLU A 827 12.64 8.17 -26.80
CA GLU A 827 12.12 7.49 -25.60
C GLU A 827 11.14 8.36 -24.82
N SER A 828 11.50 9.64 -24.60
CA SER A 828 10.65 10.62 -23.91
C SER A 828 9.28 10.87 -24.56
N ARG A 829 9.09 10.42 -25.81
CA ARG A 829 7.85 10.58 -26.57
C ARG A 829 7.11 9.26 -26.83
N ILE A 830 7.66 8.08 -26.45
CA ILE A 830 7.01 6.78 -26.65
C ILE A 830 5.65 6.70 -25.97
N ARG A 831 5.52 7.28 -24.77
CA ARG A 831 4.25 7.37 -24.04
C ARG A 831 3.15 8.06 -24.86
N GLN A 832 3.49 9.06 -25.69
CA GLN A 832 2.56 9.78 -26.55
C GLN A 832 2.07 8.90 -27.70
N LEU A 833 2.91 7.99 -28.21
CA LEU A 833 2.47 6.93 -29.14
C LEU A 833 1.53 5.93 -28.42
N VAL A 834 1.87 5.47 -27.22
CA VAL A 834 1.00 4.57 -26.43
C VAL A 834 -0.37 5.20 -26.18
N MET A 835 -0.43 6.45 -25.73
CA MET A 835 -1.71 7.17 -25.54
C MET A 835 -2.51 7.31 -26.84
N LYS A 836 -1.86 7.47 -28.01
CA LYS A 836 -2.57 7.49 -29.31
C LYS A 836 -3.05 6.10 -29.74
N LEU A 837 -2.31 5.04 -29.40
CA LEU A 837 -2.71 3.65 -29.66
C LEU A 837 -3.90 3.19 -28.79
N GLU A 838 -4.05 3.77 -27.59
CA GLU A 838 -5.21 3.56 -26.70
C GLU A 838 -6.55 4.03 -27.27
N TYR A 839 -6.55 4.87 -28.34
CA TYR A 839 -7.75 5.31 -29.06
C TYR A 839 -8.06 4.47 -30.32
N VAL A 840 -7.34 3.38 -30.57
CA VAL A 840 -7.61 2.49 -31.71
C VAL A 840 -8.51 1.36 -31.24
N ASP A 841 -9.80 1.39 -31.59
CA ASP A 841 -10.85 0.49 -31.08
C ASP A 841 -10.51 -1.01 -31.07
N SER A 842 -9.66 -1.48 -31.99
CA SER A 842 -9.26 -2.89 -32.08
C SER A 842 -8.04 -3.29 -31.24
N LEU A 843 -7.39 -2.33 -30.56
CA LEU A 843 -6.29 -2.55 -29.62
C LEU A 843 -6.79 -2.49 -28.19
N THR A 844 -6.74 -3.63 -27.50
CA THR A 844 -7.07 -3.72 -26.07
C THR A 844 -5.95 -3.18 -25.18
N LEU A 845 -4.68 -3.27 -25.64
CA LEU A 845 -3.51 -2.89 -24.86
C LEU A 845 -2.31 -2.57 -25.75
N ALA A 846 -1.60 -1.48 -25.43
CA ALA A 846 -0.29 -1.15 -25.96
C ALA A 846 0.75 -1.13 -24.83
N HIS A 847 1.61 -2.16 -24.75
CA HIS A 847 2.60 -2.34 -23.68
C HIS A 847 3.99 -1.84 -24.12
N PRO A 848 4.45 -0.63 -23.71
CA PRO A 848 5.81 -0.19 -24.00
C PRO A 848 6.83 -0.98 -23.17
N PHE A 849 7.91 -1.46 -23.79
CA PHE A 849 9.01 -2.07 -23.06
C PHE A 849 9.87 -0.99 -22.39
N ILE A 850 10.36 -1.26 -21.17
CA ILE A 850 11.01 -0.25 -20.32
C ILE A 850 12.47 0.12 -20.70
N LYS A 851 12.98 -0.39 -21.82
CA LYS A 851 14.36 -0.16 -22.28
C LYS A 851 14.45 -0.14 -23.80
N GLY A 852 15.35 0.70 -24.32
CA GLY A 852 15.87 0.56 -25.68
C GLY A 852 16.95 -0.52 -25.79
N PHE A 853 17.13 -1.04 -27.00
CA PHE A 853 18.21 -1.95 -27.38
C PHE A 853 19.17 -1.21 -28.30
N GLU A 854 20.39 -0.97 -27.82
CA GLU A 854 21.43 -0.28 -28.56
C GLU A 854 22.19 -1.23 -29.50
N GLN A 855 22.48 -0.77 -30.71
CA GLN A 855 23.29 -1.48 -31.69
C GLN A 855 24.24 -0.50 -32.40
N THR A 856 25.51 -0.88 -32.48
CA THR A 856 26.50 -0.24 -33.36
C THR A 856 26.70 -1.15 -34.57
N LEU A 857 26.44 -0.66 -35.77
CA LEU A 857 26.42 -1.43 -37.00
C LEU A 857 27.42 -0.84 -37.99
N TYR A 858 28.26 -1.70 -38.58
CA TYR A 858 29.36 -1.31 -39.45
C TYR A 858 28.97 -1.56 -40.91
N CYS A 859 28.92 -0.50 -41.73
CA CYS A 859 28.48 -0.54 -43.13
C CYS A 859 29.63 -0.22 -44.08
N LEU A 860 29.76 -0.98 -45.18
CA LEU A 860 30.81 -0.84 -46.20
C LEU A 860 30.42 0.08 -47.36
N THR A 861 29.14 0.41 -47.48
CA THR A 861 28.60 1.29 -48.52
C THR A 861 27.53 2.21 -47.95
N ASP A 862 27.33 3.36 -48.60
CA ASP A 862 26.33 4.34 -48.19
C ASP A 862 24.89 3.79 -48.35
N GLU A 863 24.70 2.81 -49.25
CA GLU A 863 23.44 2.08 -49.37
C GLU A 863 23.20 1.15 -48.17
N GLU A 864 24.22 0.46 -47.65
CA GLU A 864 24.10 -0.27 -46.39
C GLU A 864 23.81 0.68 -45.22
N VAL A 865 24.43 1.87 -45.18
CA VAL A 865 24.12 2.91 -44.18
C VAL A 865 22.64 3.32 -44.26
N ARG A 866 22.13 3.59 -45.46
CA ARG A 866 20.73 4.00 -45.70
C ARG A 866 19.73 2.92 -45.29
N LEU A 867 19.96 1.67 -45.69
CA LEU A 867 19.08 0.55 -45.35
C LEU A 867 19.06 0.27 -43.84
N VAL A 868 20.23 0.29 -43.19
CA VAL A 868 20.34 0.11 -41.73
C VAL A 868 19.67 1.27 -40.98
N ALA A 869 19.82 2.51 -41.45
CA ALA A 869 19.11 3.66 -40.87
C ALA A 869 17.58 3.55 -41.02
N GLN A 870 17.09 2.79 -42.00
CA GLN A 870 15.67 2.47 -42.18
C GLN A 870 15.22 1.20 -41.41
N GLY A 871 16.11 0.53 -40.69
CA GLY A 871 15.82 -0.69 -39.94
C GLY A 871 15.94 -1.99 -40.75
N GLU A 872 16.39 -1.92 -42.01
CA GLU A 872 16.67 -3.08 -42.87
C GLU A 872 18.12 -3.54 -42.68
N ILE A 873 18.34 -4.46 -41.74
CA ILE A 873 19.68 -4.95 -41.39
C ILE A 873 19.89 -6.35 -41.98
N SER A 874 20.95 -6.53 -42.77
CA SER A 874 21.31 -7.84 -43.34
C SER A 874 22.13 -8.72 -42.38
N ASP A 875 22.06 -10.04 -42.57
CA ASP A 875 22.89 -11.02 -41.85
C ASP A 875 24.41 -10.79 -42.02
N ALA A 876 24.82 -10.08 -43.08
CA ALA A 876 26.21 -9.72 -43.33
C ALA A 876 26.64 -8.53 -42.45
N VAL A 877 25.81 -7.49 -42.35
CA VAL A 877 26.04 -6.33 -41.49
C VAL A 877 26.03 -6.75 -40.01
N LEU A 878 25.08 -7.60 -39.59
CA LEU A 878 24.96 -8.08 -38.19
C LEU A 878 26.20 -8.85 -37.68
N LYS A 879 27.01 -9.40 -38.58
CA LYS A 879 28.22 -10.19 -38.24
C LYS A 879 29.51 -9.39 -38.40
N ARG A 880 29.43 -8.19 -38.98
CA ARG A 880 30.57 -7.33 -39.29
C ARG A 880 31.04 -6.63 -38.01
N LYS A 881 32.35 -6.44 -37.89
CA LYS A 881 33.00 -5.78 -36.76
C LYS A 881 33.64 -4.46 -37.19
N LYS A 882 34.21 -3.74 -36.22
CA LYS A 882 34.92 -2.48 -36.44
C LYS A 882 36.10 -2.66 -37.40
N GLU A 883 36.85 -3.74 -37.25
CA GLU A 883 38.08 -3.99 -38.02
C GLU A 883 37.79 -4.19 -39.52
N ASP A 884 36.59 -4.64 -39.87
CA ASP A 884 36.18 -4.89 -41.26
C ASP A 884 35.96 -3.60 -42.08
N ILE A 885 35.84 -2.44 -41.42
CA ILE A 885 35.66 -1.12 -42.07
C ILE A 885 36.90 -0.23 -41.98
N GLU A 886 37.94 -0.61 -41.24
CA GLU A 886 39.16 0.19 -41.11
C GLU A 886 39.89 0.26 -42.47
N GLY A 887 40.15 1.49 -42.94
CA GLY A 887 40.76 1.75 -44.25
C GLY A 887 39.82 1.68 -45.46
N LYS A 888 38.49 1.76 -45.26
CA LYS A 888 37.50 1.93 -46.34
C LYS A 888 37.06 3.39 -46.45
N GLU A 889 36.98 3.90 -47.68
CA GLU A 889 36.54 5.29 -47.97
C GLU A 889 35.02 5.44 -48.14
N SER A 890 34.28 4.34 -48.28
CA SER A 890 32.81 4.31 -48.46
C SER A 890 32.11 3.62 -47.30
N GLY A 891 30.87 4.03 -47.00
CA GLY A 891 30.10 3.54 -45.86
C GLY A 891 30.42 4.27 -44.55
N GLY A 892 30.15 3.62 -43.42
CA GLY A 892 30.26 4.25 -42.11
C GLY A 892 29.65 3.44 -40.98
N VAL A 893 29.58 4.05 -39.80
CA VAL A 893 28.99 3.44 -38.59
C VAL A 893 27.59 4.00 -38.37
N VAL A 894 26.60 3.12 -38.23
CA VAL A 894 25.25 3.50 -37.80
C VAL A 894 25.08 3.09 -36.34
N TYR A 895 24.81 4.08 -35.50
CA TYR A 895 24.38 3.89 -34.12
C TYR A 895 22.85 3.86 -34.12
N SER A 896 22.25 2.90 -33.43
CA SER A 896 20.79 2.79 -33.38
C SER A 896 20.31 2.32 -32.01
N THR A 897 19.12 2.75 -31.64
CA THR A 897 18.42 2.36 -30.41
C THR A 897 17.01 1.97 -30.79
N THR A 898 16.66 0.71 -30.51
CA THR A 898 15.37 0.12 -30.84
C THR A 898 14.50 -0.03 -29.60
N PHE A 899 13.29 0.52 -29.63
CA PHE A 899 12.27 0.34 -28.60
C PHE A 899 11.13 -0.54 -29.11
N TYR A 900 10.44 -1.23 -28.19
CA TYR A 900 9.35 -2.15 -28.53
C TYR A 900 8.05 -1.82 -27.79
N ILE A 901 6.92 -1.98 -28.47
CA ILE A 901 5.58 -1.92 -27.87
C ILE A 901 4.84 -3.20 -28.22
N GLY A 902 4.49 -4.02 -27.22
CA GLY A 902 3.65 -5.21 -27.40
C GLY A 902 2.20 -4.83 -27.65
N LEU A 903 1.57 -5.42 -28.67
CA LEU A 903 0.19 -5.13 -29.04
C LEU A 903 -0.74 -6.30 -28.71
N GLN A 904 -1.78 -6.03 -27.92
CA GLN A 904 -2.90 -6.94 -27.71
C GLN A 904 -4.08 -6.47 -28.56
N ILE A 905 -4.42 -7.29 -29.56
CA ILE A 905 -5.54 -7.04 -30.48
C ILE A 905 -6.72 -7.88 -30.01
N GLU A 906 -7.92 -7.31 -30.04
CA GLU A 906 -9.14 -8.04 -29.67
C GLU A 906 -9.36 -9.30 -30.51
N PRO A 907 -9.86 -10.40 -29.92
CA PRO A 907 -10.38 -11.55 -30.65
C PRO A 907 -11.47 -11.14 -31.65
N LYS A 908 -11.61 -11.90 -32.73
CA LYS A 908 -12.67 -11.70 -33.71
C LYS A 908 -14.01 -12.14 -33.10
N GLN A 909 -15.07 -11.34 -33.24
CA GLN A 909 -16.38 -11.74 -32.75
C GLN A 909 -17.00 -12.86 -33.62
N VAL A 910 -17.86 -13.67 -33.00
CA VAL A 910 -18.50 -14.82 -33.65
C VAL A 910 -19.55 -14.34 -34.65
N GLY A 911 -19.15 -14.22 -35.92
CA GLY A 911 -20.01 -13.75 -37.01
C GLY A 911 -19.27 -12.95 -38.07
N ASP A 912 -18.14 -12.30 -37.73
CA ASP A 912 -17.39 -11.50 -38.70
C ASP A 912 -16.79 -12.38 -39.80
N VAL A 913 -17.05 -12.05 -41.06
CA VAL A 913 -16.44 -12.68 -42.25
C VAL A 913 -15.54 -11.67 -42.96
N GLY A 914 -14.27 -12.02 -43.18
CA GLY A 914 -13.26 -11.13 -43.80
C GLY A 914 -11.99 -10.90 -42.96
N PRO A 915 -10.90 -10.38 -43.55
CA PRO A 915 -9.64 -10.12 -42.87
C PRO A 915 -9.64 -8.78 -42.10
N ARG A 916 -9.60 -8.82 -40.75
CA ARG A 916 -9.44 -7.61 -39.91
C ARG A 916 -8.04 -7.05 -40.11
N ARG A 917 -7.91 -5.90 -40.79
CA ARG A 917 -6.67 -5.10 -40.81
C ARG A 917 -6.69 -4.15 -39.62
N LEU A 918 -5.67 -4.22 -38.77
CA LEU A 918 -5.40 -3.20 -37.76
C LEU A 918 -4.76 -2.01 -38.47
N ASP A 919 -5.44 -0.87 -38.50
CA ASP A 919 -4.84 0.39 -38.92
C ASP A 919 -4.33 1.17 -37.69
N ILE A 920 -3.04 1.47 -37.73
CA ILE A 920 -2.30 2.26 -36.74
C ILE A 920 -1.47 3.36 -37.42
N SER A 921 -1.73 3.62 -38.71
CA SER A 921 -0.99 4.61 -39.50
C SER A 921 -1.09 6.01 -38.90
N TYR A 922 -2.27 6.44 -38.46
CA TYR A 922 -2.45 7.74 -37.80
C TYR A 922 -1.62 7.88 -36.50
N PRO A 923 -1.73 6.99 -35.50
CA PRO A 923 -0.86 7.02 -34.32
C PRO A 923 0.65 7.05 -34.64
N THR A 924 1.12 6.23 -35.57
CA THR A 924 2.56 6.14 -35.90
C THR A 924 3.06 7.34 -36.67
N GLN A 925 2.30 7.85 -37.65
CA GLN A 925 2.67 9.07 -38.39
C GLN A 925 2.71 10.30 -37.49
N GLU A 926 1.71 10.45 -36.61
CA GLU A 926 1.67 11.56 -35.65
C GLU A 926 2.81 11.51 -34.64
N PHE A 927 3.21 10.31 -34.18
CA PHE A 927 4.40 10.14 -33.36
C PHE A 927 5.68 10.49 -34.12
N THR A 928 5.83 10.04 -35.38
CA THR A 928 7.00 10.37 -36.22
C THR A 928 7.12 11.87 -36.47
N LYS A 929 6.00 12.55 -36.77
CA LYS A 929 5.97 14.03 -36.83
C LYS A 929 6.38 14.63 -35.50
N LEU A 930 5.81 14.16 -34.39
CA LEU A 930 6.08 14.67 -33.05
C LEU A 930 7.57 14.60 -32.68
N VAL A 931 8.28 13.49 -32.94
CA VAL A 931 9.73 13.42 -32.60
C VAL A 931 10.59 14.32 -33.49
N ARG A 932 10.22 14.49 -34.78
CA ARG A 932 10.92 15.36 -35.74
C ARG A 932 10.83 16.86 -35.42
N VAL A 933 9.94 17.28 -34.52
CA VAL A 933 9.84 18.67 -34.01
C VAL A 933 10.98 19.01 -33.02
N TRP A 934 11.87 18.08 -32.69
CA TRP A 934 13.05 18.39 -31.88
C TRP A 934 14.00 19.34 -32.63
N GLU A 935 14.39 20.45 -32.00
CA GLU A 935 15.17 21.53 -32.61
C GLU A 935 16.54 21.10 -33.19
N LYS A 936 17.08 19.99 -32.68
CA LYS A 936 18.36 19.40 -33.12
C LYS A 936 18.18 18.20 -34.04
N PHE A 937 16.96 17.97 -34.55
CA PHE A 937 16.69 16.93 -35.54
C PHE A 937 17.19 17.34 -36.93
N ASP A 938 18.03 16.50 -37.52
CA ASP A 938 18.59 16.68 -38.87
C ASP A 938 18.32 15.42 -39.70
N GLU A 939 17.45 15.54 -40.72
CA GLU A 939 17.07 14.43 -41.58
C GLU A 939 18.23 13.88 -42.45
N SER A 940 19.36 14.59 -42.55
CA SER A 940 20.54 14.12 -43.27
C SER A 940 21.36 13.08 -42.49
N CYS A 941 21.35 13.15 -41.15
CA CYS A 941 22.17 12.30 -40.29
C CYS A 941 21.37 11.55 -39.19
N MET A 942 20.05 11.73 -39.13
CA MET A 942 19.16 11.15 -38.13
C MET A 942 17.92 10.52 -38.76
N SER A 943 17.55 9.33 -38.31
CA SER A 943 16.37 8.60 -38.79
C SER A 943 15.48 8.15 -37.63
N ILE A 944 14.19 8.03 -37.94
CA ILE A 944 13.16 7.43 -37.10
C ILE A 944 12.27 6.54 -37.97
N VAL A 945 12.18 5.26 -37.62
CA VAL A 945 11.28 4.30 -38.27
C VAL A 945 10.37 3.66 -37.24
N VAL A 946 9.08 3.56 -37.57
CA VAL A 946 8.09 2.81 -36.79
C VAL A 946 7.52 1.72 -37.67
N GLN A 947 7.83 0.46 -37.35
CA GLN A 947 7.41 -0.71 -38.11
C GLN A 947 6.73 -1.76 -37.23
N HIS A 948 5.84 -2.56 -37.80
CA HIS A 948 5.19 -3.66 -37.09
C HIS A 948 5.95 -4.98 -37.33
N ILE A 949 6.07 -5.79 -36.29
CA ILE A 949 6.80 -7.07 -36.35
C ILE A 949 6.02 -8.17 -35.64
N LYS A 950 6.06 -9.40 -36.19
CA LYS A 950 5.47 -10.59 -35.56
C LYS A 950 6.46 -11.19 -34.57
N SER A 951 5.98 -11.81 -33.48
CA SER A 951 6.84 -12.48 -32.49
C SER A 951 7.89 -13.43 -33.12
N SER A 952 7.49 -14.18 -34.15
CA SER A 952 8.37 -15.08 -34.90
C SER A 952 9.55 -14.40 -35.59
N MET A 953 9.44 -13.11 -35.90
CA MET A 953 10.44 -12.30 -36.61
C MET A 953 11.28 -11.42 -35.68
N LEU A 954 10.99 -11.40 -34.37
CA LEU A 954 11.82 -10.66 -33.41
C LEU A 954 13.31 -11.06 -33.52
N PRO A 955 14.24 -10.10 -33.44
CA PRO A 955 15.66 -10.36 -33.58
C PRO A 955 16.19 -11.16 -32.39
N ASP A 956 17.34 -11.82 -32.55
CA ASP A 956 17.88 -12.70 -31.51
C ASP A 956 18.36 -11.93 -30.25
N TYR A 957 18.72 -10.64 -30.37
CA TYR A 957 19.23 -9.82 -29.26
C TYR A 957 18.22 -9.43 -28.17
N VAL A 958 16.91 -9.61 -28.39
CA VAL A 958 15.89 -9.33 -27.35
C VAL A 958 15.69 -10.49 -26.37
N TYR A 959 16.33 -11.63 -26.62
CA TYR A 959 16.27 -12.85 -25.83
C TYR A 959 17.58 -13.07 -25.08
N ASP A 960 17.52 -13.62 -23.86
CA ASP A 960 18.74 -14.09 -23.18
C ASP A 960 19.30 -15.33 -23.92
N PRO A 961 20.61 -15.64 -23.80
CA PRO A 961 21.19 -16.84 -24.39
C PRO A 961 20.45 -18.12 -23.98
N GLY A 962 19.88 -18.81 -24.97
CA GLY A 962 19.09 -20.04 -24.77
C GLY A 962 17.59 -19.84 -24.45
N GLU A 963 17.10 -18.60 -24.37
CA GLU A 963 15.69 -18.31 -24.08
C GLU A 963 14.77 -18.53 -25.32
N ARG A 964 15.30 -18.34 -26.54
CA ARG A 964 14.52 -18.47 -27.78
C ARG A 964 14.20 -19.94 -28.11
N PRO A 965 12.92 -20.33 -28.30
CA PRO A 965 12.57 -21.65 -28.80
C PRO A 965 13.21 -21.94 -30.17
N PRO A 966 13.63 -23.18 -30.46
CA PRO A 966 14.27 -23.50 -31.73
C PRO A 966 13.34 -23.15 -32.90
N LYS A 967 13.85 -22.32 -33.84
CA LYS A 967 13.13 -21.95 -35.07
C LYS A 967 12.71 -23.25 -35.77
N LEU A 968 11.41 -23.52 -35.84
CA LEU A 968 10.86 -24.63 -36.64
C LEU A 968 11.34 -24.44 -38.08
N VAL A 969 12.27 -25.29 -38.50
CA VAL A 969 12.84 -25.26 -39.85
C VAL A 969 11.70 -25.55 -40.82
N GLN A 970 11.16 -24.52 -41.45
CA GLN A 970 10.29 -24.71 -42.60
C GLN A 970 11.09 -25.48 -43.64
N LYS A 971 10.70 -26.74 -43.89
CA LYS A 971 11.29 -27.57 -44.94
C LYS A 971 11.16 -26.80 -46.26
N ARG A 972 12.28 -26.23 -46.71
CA ARG A 972 12.40 -25.59 -48.01
C ARG A 972 12.02 -26.64 -49.05
N ALA A 973 10.86 -26.51 -49.68
CA ALA A 973 10.44 -27.40 -50.74
C ALA A 973 11.47 -27.29 -51.88
N LYS A 974 12.23 -28.37 -52.12
CA LYS A 974 13.08 -28.46 -53.32
C LYS A 974 12.14 -28.53 -54.52
N GLY A 975 12.13 -27.48 -55.34
CA GLY A 975 11.37 -27.47 -56.59
C GLY A 975 12.01 -28.39 -57.65
N PRO A 976 11.27 -28.74 -58.71
CA PRO A 976 11.84 -29.29 -59.92
C PRO A 976 12.45 -28.17 -60.80
N SER A 977 13.36 -28.59 -61.68
CA SER A 977 14.19 -27.75 -62.55
C SER A 977 13.44 -26.99 -63.65
N LYS A 978 14.03 -25.88 -64.11
CA LYS A 978 13.69 -25.25 -65.40
C LYS A 978 13.87 -26.24 -66.56
N LEU A 979 12.90 -26.29 -67.47
CA LEU A 979 13.09 -26.55 -68.89
C LEU A 979 12.05 -25.71 -69.66
N SER A 980 12.44 -25.17 -70.82
CA SER A 980 11.57 -24.35 -71.67
C SER A 980 10.70 -25.23 -72.58
N ASN A 981 9.51 -24.74 -72.96
CA ASN A 981 9.14 -24.48 -74.36
C ASN A 981 7.66 -24.08 -74.52
N THR A 982 7.44 -23.01 -75.30
CA THR A 982 6.32 -22.72 -76.23
C THR A 982 4.84 -23.03 -75.89
N SER A 983 4.01 -21.97 -76.01
CA SER A 983 2.57 -21.89 -76.43
C SER A 983 2.03 -23.03 -77.33
N PRO A 984 0.70 -23.30 -77.41
CA PRO A 984 -0.35 -22.27 -77.67
C PRO A 984 -1.80 -22.46 -77.13
N ASP A 985 -2.61 -21.42 -77.39
CA ASP A 985 -4.08 -21.33 -77.63
C ASP A 985 -5.13 -22.20 -76.88
N MET A 986 -5.95 -21.55 -76.03
CA MET A 986 -7.34 -21.08 -76.28
C MET A 986 -8.29 -21.84 -77.25
N PRO A 987 -9.64 -21.66 -77.22
CA PRO A 987 -10.53 -20.92 -76.29
C PRO A 987 -11.81 -21.70 -75.86
N ASP A 988 -12.74 -21.09 -75.11
CA ASP A 988 -14.03 -20.63 -75.70
C ASP A 988 -14.81 -19.65 -74.77
N THR A 989 -15.94 -19.16 -75.30
CA THR A 989 -16.65 -17.91 -75.02
C THR A 989 -18.10 -18.22 -74.54
N LYS A 990 -19.10 -17.34 -74.34
CA LYS A 990 -19.38 -15.96 -74.79
C LYS A 990 -20.65 -15.40 -74.10
N ARG A 991 -20.69 -14.09 -73.80
CA ARG A 991 -21.83 -13.11 -73.81
C ARG A 991 -21.69 -12.09 -72.65
N ARG A 992 -21.83 -10.77 -72.84
CA ARG A 992 -22.09 -9.95 -74.05
C ARG A 992 -21.53 -8.51 -73.85
N ARG A 993 -21.22 -7.79 -74.95
CA ARG A 993 -20.72 -6.38 -75.03
C ARG A 993 -21.80 -5.35 -74.55
N SER A 994 -21.58 -4.03 -74.37
CA SER A 994 -20.60 -3.03 -74.90
C SER A 994 -20.56 -1.77 -73.95
N SER A 995 -19.81 -0.66 -74.11
CA SER A 995 -18.77 -0.15 -75.07
C SER A 995 -17.99 1.07 -74.48
N HIS A 996 -16.99 1.59 -75.23
CA HIS A 996 -16.20 2.83 -75.05
C HIS A 996 -16.94 4.14 -75.47
N PRO A 997 -16.34 5.37 -75.41
CA PRO A 997 -15.05 5.83 -74.80
C PRO A 997 -15.16 7.08 -73.88
N SER A 998 -14.00 7.62 -73.49
CA SER A 998 -13.71 8.88 -72.77
C SER A 998 -13.90 10.17 -73.59
N ASP A 999 -14.08 11.32 -72.90
CA ASP A 999 -13.51 12.61 -73.33
C ASP A 999 -13.36 13.65 -72.18
N SER A 1000 -12.60 14.73 -72.41
CA SER A 1000 -12.40 15.89 -71.50
C SER A 1000 -12.30 17.18 -72.33
N PRO A 1001 -12.68 18.39 -71.83
CA PRO A 1001 -11.64 19.43 -71.58
C PRO A 1001 -11.95 20.51 -70.49
N ARG A 1002 -11.00 21.44 -70.31
CA ARG A 1002 -10.93 22.63 -69.39
C ARG A 1002 -11.51 23.93 -70.06
N PRO A 1003 -11.30 25.20 -69.59
CA PRO A 1003 -10.97 25.84 -68.27
C PRO A 1003 -11.82 27.13 -67.93
N SER A 1004 -11.35 27.98 -66.98
CA SER A 1004 -11.61 29.43 -66.72
C SER A 1004 -12.96 29.85 -66.04
N GLU A 1005 -13.09 30.93 -65.25
CA GLU A 1005 -12.16 31.96 -64.70
C GLU A 1005 -12.76 32.66 -63.44
N ASN A 1006 -11.90 33.34 -62.67
CA ASN A 1006 -12.09 34.46 -61.70
C ASN A 1006 -13.47 34.79 -61.06
N ASP A 1007 -13.49 34.96 -59.71
CA ASP A 1007 -13.77 36.28 -59.09
C ASP A 1007 -13.49 36.34 -57.56
N VAL A 1008 -12.79 37.39 -57.12
CA VAL A 1008 -12.42 37.79 -55.73
C VAL A 1008 -12.10 39.30 -55.82
N PRO A 1009 -12.64 40.24 -54.99
CA PRO A 1009 -11.98 40.54 -53.69
C PRO A 1009 -12.78 41.27 -52.58
N MET A 1010 -12.05 41.51 -51.47
CA MET A 1010 -12.25 42.47 -50.35
C MET A 1010 -13.20 42.12 -49.19
N SER A 1011 -12.98 42.62 -47.96
CA SER A 1011 -11.77 42.81 -47.13
C SER A 1011 -12.16 43.24 -45.69
N LEU A 1012 -11.20 43.20 -44.76
CA LEU A 1012 -11.14 43.87 -43.43
C LEU A 1012 -11.84 43.22 -42.21
N SER A 1013 -11.09 43.29 -41.10
CA SER A 1013 -11.31 42.82 -39.72
C SER A 1013 -12.07 43.89 -38.87
N PRO A 1014 -12.24 43.79 -37.51
CA PRO A 1014 -11.77 42.79 -36.53
C PRO A 1014 -12.76 42.37 -35.40
N VAL A 1015 -12.32 41.39 -34.57
CA VAL A 1015 -12.58 41.16 -33.11
C VAL A 1015 -13.95 41.53 -32.50
N VAL A 1016 -14.62 40.55 -31.86
CA VAL A 1016 -15.14 40.58 -30.45
C VAL A 1016 -15.36 39.12 -29.97
N GLU A 1017 -15.34 38.92 -28.65
CA GLU A 1017 -15.28 37.66 -27.90
C GLU A 1017 -16.65 37.25 -27.27
N VAL A 1018 -16.73 36.00 -26.77
CA VAL A 1018 -17.71 35.45 -25.78
C VAL A 1018 -19.06 34.82 -26.24
N ALA A 1019 -19.11 33.49 -26.05
CA ALA A 1019 -20.23 32.58 -25.69
C ALA A 1019 -21.47 32.35 -26.59
N GLY A 1020 -21.82 31.07 -26.82
CA GLY A 1020 -23.12 30.64 -27.36
C GLY A 1020 -23.20 29.17 -27.80
N ALA A 1021 -23.64 28.30 -26.90
CA ALA A 1021 -23.80 26.84 -27.02
C ALA A 1021 -24.30 26.21 -28.36
N PHE A 1022 -23.81 25.01 -28.67
CA PHE A 1022 -24.57 23.95 -29.36
C PHE A 1022 -24.25 22.56 -28.78
N ALA A 1023 -25.27 21.74 -28.56
CA ALA A 1023 -25.18 20.44 -27.88
C ALA A 1023 -25.25 19.24 -28.85
N PRO A 1024 -24.57 18.11 -28.56
CA PRO A 1024 -24.87 16.80 -29.15
C PRO A 1024 -25.87 16.01 -28.29
N LYS A 1025 -26.70 15.18 -28.95
CA LYS A 1025 -27.74 14.35 -28.32
C LYS A 1025 -27.25 12.94 -27.93
N ASP A 1026 -27.69 12.51 -26.75
CA ASP A 1026 -27.97 11.14 -26.27
C ASP A 1026 -27.39 9.91 -27.01
N ILE A 1027 -26.46 9.18 -26.35
CA ILE A 1027 -26.51 7.70 -26.27
C ILE A 1027 -26.09 7.22 -24.85
N ARG A 1028 -27.09 6.76 -24.10
CA ARG A 1028 -27.15 5.80 -22.95
C ARG A 1028 -25.90 5.46 -22.12
N SER A 1029 -26.02 5.69 -20.80
CA SER A 1029 -25.13 5.23 -19.73
C SER A 1029 -25.50 3.84 -19.16
N PRO A 1030 -24.56 3.05 -18.63
CA PRO A 1030 -24.82 1.99 -17.65
C PRO A 1030 -24.86 2.56 -16.22
N HIS A 1031 -25.81 2.12 -15.39
CA HIS A 1031 -26.01 2.63 -14.03
C HIS A 1031 -24.98 2.09 -13.02
N LEU A 1032 -24.50 2.98 -12.14
CA LEU A 1032 -23.80 2.69 -10.89
C LEU A 1032 -24.60 3.36 -9.75
N PRO A 1033 -24.91 2.67 -8.63
CA PRO A 1033 -25.46 3.32 -7.44
C PRO A 1033 -24.37 3.97 -6.58
N PHE A 1034 -24.72 5.10 -5.96
CA PHE A 1034 -23.88 5.91 -5.08
C PHE A 1034 -23.80 5.35 -3.65
N ASN A 1035 -22.75 5.70 -2.89
CA ASN A 1035 -22.89 6.61 -1.74
C ASN A 1035 -21.53 6.93 -1.08
N GLU A 1036 -21.09 8.18 -1.26
CA GLU A 1036 -20.42 8.93 -0.19
C GLU A 1036 -21.52 9.48 0.73
N ASN A 1037 -21.31 9.56 2.04
CA ASN A 1037 -22.14 10.38 2.93
C ASN A 1037 -21.25 11.08 3.98
N VAL A 1038 -20.82 12.30 3.66
CA VAL A 1038 -20.24 13.26 4.61
C VAL A 1038 -21.08 14.54 4.49
N ALA A 1039 -21.93 14.79 5.49
CA ALA A 1039 -22.77 15.98 5.51
C ALA A 1039 -21.93 17.24 5.78
N ILE A 1040 -21.97 18.21 4.86
CA ILE A 1040 -21.35 19.53 5.02
C ILE A 1040 -22.44 20.55 5.35
N ALA A 1041 -22.48 21.03 6.59
CA ALA A 1041 -23.31 22.17 6.97
C ALA A 1041 -22.65 23.48 6.50
N LYS A 1042 -23.34 24.23 5.63
CA LYS A 1042 -22.98 25.62 5.27
C LYS A 1042 -23.74 26.60 6.15
N GLY A 1043 -23.04 27.35 7.00
CA GLY A 1043 -23.58 28.53 7.65
C GLY A 1043 -23.51 29.76 6.75
N LEU A 1044 -24.63 30.47 6.59
CA LEU A 1044 -24.70 31.79 5.95
C LEU A 1044 -24.63 32.90 7.01
N SER A 1045 -24.14 34.06 6.58
CA SER A 1045 -23.73 35.23 7.37
C SER A 1045 -24.87 35.97 8.09
N ALA A 1046 -24.54 36.57 9.25
CA ALA A 1046 -25.14 37.83 9.70
C ALA A 1046 -24.19 38.60 10.66
N GLN A 1047 -23.85 39.84 10.26
CA GLN A 1047 -23.09 40.89 10.98
C GLN A 1047 -21.62 40.61 11.34
#